data_AF-A0A817GJR0-F1
#
_entry.id   AF-A0A817GJR0-F1
#
_cell.length_a   1.000
_cell.length_b   1.000
_cell.length_c   1.000
_cell.angle_alpha   90.00
_cell.angle_beta   90.00
_cell.angle_gamma   90.00
#
_symmetry.space_group_name_H-M   'P 1'
#
loop_
_entity.id
_entity.type
_entity.pdbx_description
1 polymer ?
#
loop_
_entity_poly.entity_id
_entity_poly.type
_entity_poly.pdbx_seq_one_letter_code
_entity_poly.pdbx_strand_id
1 'polypeptide(L)'
;MAEAHEAVAFQFTVGAEGVSVNLSYDVFKALLYSGLRSWKLRCRRTMNSLYNTMYPGHPLRGIAWCGVIYGLNIKGYDPSYGLIDWIESHMFKRYFTPDNSKTLACIVFGTGAYIVLVQIHQSALKRLFSYHGWMYQEHGKKMGFGTQLWGGLVKLLIGRNPSLYSYQSVLPTLPLPSLDDTLRRYLRTIRPLCNDEEYQRMVVLAEEFKQTVGRKLQRYLWLKWLISTNYVSDWWEKFVYLRGRSPIMVNSNFYGLDTAYIRPTKIQTARAANAVCAAFQYRNELDHQNLKPLMVQKLIPICSSQYERQFNTTRIPGKEADKLIHYSDSHHIAVYHNGRWYKVFMYYQNNLLEPCELQLQLDAIVRDTTSPDYGEKYLGALTAGERTLWAEARQTYFSTGVNRSSLEAIEKAAFVLILDDEEYDIGVEMTEKFDAYAHSILHGKAYNRWFDKSLNFIISKNAVVGINVEHSWADAPVSVQLYEYMIAEDIVNFSYDELGNTRGTPRFTALKPIKLKWSIPEACNDMIEKSFVQAKSLYENVDLHVYIHNTYGKGFMKKCKLSPDAYIQMALQLAHYRDSGRFNLTYEASMTRLFRDGRTETVRSCSIESSQWVKSMDDPTVTKDERVKLLRDACDHHQQQYRDAMTGKGIDRHLFCLYVLSKYLEIESPFLQQVLHEPWKLSTSQTPVNYDDKHLKKLLAKHPEAAAKYGVVNSHSLVPLGGGFGPVAADGYGVSYIIATEDLIYFHISSNKSSPETDSKRFGKGIRQAMEDMRVLFDDQSHNVDGLNEYTKI
;
A
#
# COMPACT_ATOMS: atom_id res chain seq x y z
N MET A 1 -20.07 -17.42 -12.61
CA MET A 1 -20.37 -17.11 -14.03
C MET A 1 -19.17 -16.52 -14.77
N ALA A 2 -17.97 -17.09 -14.61
CA ALA A 2 -16.94 -17.00 -15.65
C ALA A 2 -17.29 -17.89 -16.86
N GLU A 3 -18.22 -18.83 -16.65
CA GLU A 3 -18.77 -19.78 -17.62
C GLU A 3 -19.69 -19.17 -18.68
N ALA A 4 -20.22 -17.95 -18.48
CA ALA A 4 -21.27 -17.41 -19.37
C ALA A 4 -20.75 -16.98 -20.76
N HIS A 5 -19.44 -16.80 -20.95
CA HIS A 5 -18.84 -16.64 -22.28
C HIS A 5 -18.20 -17.92 -22.82
N GLU A 6 -17.94 -18.92 -21.98
CA GLU A 6 -17.73 -20.30 -22.45
C GLU A 6 -19.05 -20.91 -22.97
N ALA A 7 -20.19 -20.35 -22.56
CA ALA A 7 -21.53 -20.69 -23.05
C ALA A 7 -21.84 -20.26 -24.49
N VAL A 8 -21.04 -19.39 -25.12
CA VAL A 8 -21.22 -19.04 -26.56
C VAL A 8 -20.78 -20.21 -27.46
N ALA A 9 -20.12 -21.23 -26.91
CA ALA A 9 -19.78 -22.48 -27.60
C ALA A 9 -20.85 -23.58 -27.43
N PHE A 10 -21.91 -23.33 -26.66
CA PHE A 10 -23.09 -24.19 -26.65
C PHE A 10 -24.15 -23.53 -27.51
N GLN A 11 -24.10 -23.74 -28.82
CA GLN A 11 -25.27 -23.46 -29.66
C GLN A 11 -26.34 -24.51 -29.31
N PHE A 12 -27.30 -24.11 -28.47
CA PHE A 12 -28.55 -24.83 -28.31
C PHE A 12 -29.49 -24.40 -29.43
N THR A 13 -29.47 -25.10 -30.56
CA THR A 13 -30.49 -24.94 -31.59
C THR A 13 -31.62 -25.91 -31.29
N VAL A 14 -32.75 -25.39 -30.78
CA VAL A 14 -34.01 -26.12 -30.67
C VAL A 14 -34.72 -25.99 -32.02
N GLY A 15 -34.57 -27.00 -32.87
CA GLY A 15 -35.34 -27.13 -34.11
C GLY A 15 -36.54 -28.05 -33.92
N ALA A 16 -37.44 -28.09 -34.91
CA ALA A 16 -38.62 -28.97 -34.91
C ALA A 16 -38.30 -30.48 -34.83
N GLU A 17 -37.02 -30.87 -35.02
CA GLU A 17 -36.55 -32.26 -34.99
C GLU A 17 -35.67 -32.62 -33.77
N GLY A 18 -35.51 -31.72 -32.79
CA GLY A 18 -34.78 -32.01 -31.54
C GLY A 18 -33.62 -31.06 -31.23
N VAL A 19 -32.93 -31.34 -30.12
CA VAL A 19 -31.82 -30.53 -29.58
C VAL A 19 -30.50 -30.95 -30.24
N SER A 20 -29.86 -30.05 -30.98
CA SER A 20 -28.50 -30.24 -31.50
C SER A 20 -27.48 -29.56 -30.58
N VAL A 21 -26.44 -30.30 -30.18
CA VAL A 21 -25.33 -29.78 -29.34
C VAL A 21 -24.04 -29.87 -30.15
N ASN A 22 -23.52 -28.72 -30.59
CA ASN A 22 -22.20 -28.63 -31.22
C ASN A 22 -21.13 -28.28 -30.17
N LEU A 23 -20.43 -29.28 -29.64
CA LEU A 23 -19.30 -29.09 -28.73
C LEU A 23 -18.01 -28.85 -29.53
N SER A 24 -17.51 -27.62 -29.53
CA SER A 24 -16.17 -27.34 -30.07
C SER A 24 -15.11 -28.00 -29.19
N TYR A 25 -14.36 -28.95 -29.75
CA TYR A 25 -13.28 -29.68 -29.09
C TYR A 25 -12.24 -28.73 -28.46
N ASP A 26 -11.94 -27.61 -29.11
CA ASP A 26 -10.99 -26.61 -28.64
C ASP A 26 -11.47 -25.89 -27.37
N VAL A 27 -12.79 -25.68 -27.23
CA VAL A 27 -13.39 -25.06 -26.05
C VAL A 27 -13.37 -26.02 -24.87
N PHE A 28 -13.70 -27.29 -25.07
CA PHE A 28 -13.58 -28.31 -24.03
C PHE A 28 -12.13 -28.47 -23.55
N LYS A 29 -11.17 -28.44 -24.48
CA LYS A 29 -9.74 -28.47 -24.16
C LYS A 29 -9.30 -27.24 -23.36
N ALA A 30 -9.77 -26.04 -23.73
CA ALA A 30 -9.52 -24.81 -22.99
C ALA A 30 -10.10 -24.85 -21.56
N LEU A 31 -11.33 -25.34 -21.41
CA LEU A 31 -12.00 -25.57 -20.13
C LEU A 31 -11.18 -26.51 -19.23
N LEU A 32 -10.76 -27.65 -19.75
CA LEU A 32 -9.94 -28.61 -19.01
C LEU A 32 -8.61 -28.00 -18.58
N TYR A 33 -7.91 -27.27 -19.46
CA TYR A 33 -6.64 -26.64 -19.10
C TYR A 33 -6.79 -25.50 -18.09
N SER A 34 -7.85 -24.70 -18.20
CA SER A 34 -8.22 -23.68 -17.23
C SER A 34 -8.48 -24.32 -15.86
N GLY A 35 -9.32 -25.35 -15.82
CA GLY A 35 -9.62 -26.12 -14.61
C GLY A 35 -8.37 -26.75 -13.97
N LEU A 36 -7.49 -27.37 -14.77
CA LEU A 36 -6.22 -27.94 -14.31
C LEU A 36 -5.29 -26.86 -13.72
N ARG A 37 -5.21 -25.67 -14.32
CA ARG A 37 -4.42 -24.57 -13.78
C ARG A 37 -5.00 -24.06 -12.47
N SER A 38 -6.30 -23.82 -12.41
CA SER A 38 -6.97 -23.40 -11.18
C SER A 38 -6.75 -24.42 -10.06
N TRP A 39 -6.83 -25.72 -10.36
CA TRP A 39 -6.53 -26.77 -9.40
C TRP A 39 -5.07 -26.76 -8.95
N LYS A 40 -4.10 -26.63 -9.87
CA LYS A 40 -2.66 -26.51 -9.55
C LYS A 40 -2.38 -25.29 -8.67
N LEU A 41 -2.98 -24.14 -8.97
CA LEU A 41 -2.85 -22.92 -8.18
C LEU A 41 -3.44 -23.10 -6.78
N ARG A 42 -4.62 -23.72 -6.65
CA ARG A 42 -5.22 -24.04 -5.34
C ARG A 42 -4.37 -24.99 -4.51
N CYS A 43 -3.84 -26.06 -5.11
CA CYS A 43 -2.93 -26.98 -4.43
C CYS A 43 -1.68 -26.25 -3.95
N ARG A 44 -1.05 -25.43 -4.80
CA ARG A 44 0.11 -24.62 -4.44
C ARG A 44 -0.20 -23.62 -3.32
N ARG A 45 -1.31 -22.88 -3.40
CA ARG A 45 -1.74 -21.95 -2.33
C ARG A 45 -1.94 -22.68 -1.01
N THR A 46 -2.52 -23.88 -1.04
CA THR A 46 -2.71 -24.73 0.15
C THR A 46 -1.36 -25.17 0.73
N MET A 47 -0.44 -25.64 -0.12
CA MET A 47 0.91 -26.01 0.30
C MET A 47 1.71 -24.83 0.86
N ASN A 48 1.61 -23.65 0.23
CA ASN A 48 2.23 -22.42 0.72
C ASN A 48 1.63 -22.00 2.06
N SER A 49 0.30 -22.09 2.22
CA SER A 49 -0.38 -21.82 3.50
C SER A 49 0.11 -22.74 4.62
N LEU A 50 0.21 -24.04 4.34
CA LEU A 50 0.77 -25.02 5.28
C LEU A 50 2.22 -24.67 5.65
N TYR A 51 3.07 -24.37 4.66
CA TYR A 51 4.44 -23.96 4.87
C TYR A 51 4.55 -22.70 5.73
N ASN A 52 3.79 -21.65 5.41
CA ASN A 52 3.81 -20.38 6.14
C ASN A 52 3.30 -20.54 7.58
N THR A 53 2.31 -21.40 7.79
CA THR A 53 1.77 -21.70 9.12
C THR A 53 2.77 -22.44 9.98
N MET A 54 3.63 -23.28 9.39
CA MET A 54 4.64 -24.06 10.10
C MET A 54 6.01 -23.38 10.17
N TYR A 55 6.27 -22.34 9.38
CA TYR A 55 7.58 -21.68 9.34
C TYR A 55 7.99 -21.18 10.74
N PRO A 56 9.26 -21.33 11.16
CA PRO A 56 10.45 -21.81 10.43
C PRO A 56 10.58 -23.34 10.31
N GLY A 57 9.60 -24.10 10.80
CA GLY A 57 9.43 -25.53 10.50
C GLY A 57 9.09 -25.79 9.03
N HIS A 58 9.03 -27.06 8.65
CA HIS A 58 8.72 -27.47 7.27
C HIS A 58 7.98 -28.82 7.28
N PRO A 59 6.89 -28.99 6.50
CA PRO A 59 6.12 -30.25 6.46
C PRO A 59 6.98 -31.50 6.23
N LEU A 60 7.89 -31.47 5.25
CA LEU A 60 8.83 -32.58 4.99
C LEU A 60 9.74 -32.93 6.18
N ARG A 61 10.12 -31.96 7.01
CA ARG A 61 10.90 -32.23 8.24
C ARG A 61 10.01 -32.91 9.29
N GLY A 62 8.72 -32.59 9.34
CA GLY A 62 7.75 -33.30 10.16
C GLY A 62 7.56 -34.76 9.74
N ILE A 63 7.53 -35.03 8.43
CA ILE A 63 7.47 -36.41 7.91
C ILE A 63 8.75 -37.17 8.29
N ALA A 64 9.93 -36.57 8.07
CA ALA A 64 11.20 -37.16 8.47
C ALA A 64 11.26 -37.43 9.98
N TRP A 65 10.75 -36.50 10.80
CA TRP A 65 10.63 -36.66 12.26
C TRP A 65 9.75 -37.85 12.63
N CYS A 66 8.57 -38.01 12.00
CA CYS A 66 7.72 -39.18 12.23
C CYS A 66 8.43 -40.49 11.84
N GLY A 67 9.19 -40.49 10.74
CA GLY A 67 10.02 -41.62 10.34
C GLY A 67 11.10 -41.97 11.37
N VAL A 68 11.73 -40.97 12.00
CA VAL A 68 12.70 -41.18 13.08
C VAL A 68 12.02 -41.78 14.32
N ILE A 69 10.87 -41.24 14.74
CA ILE A 69 10.10 -41.77 15.88
C ILE A 69 9.71 -43.23 15.65
N TYR A 70 9.20 -43.54 14.45
CA TYR A 70 8.85 -44.91 14.07
C TYR A 70 10.07 -45.84 14.05
N GLY A 71 11.19 -45.39 13.48
CA GLY A 71 12.43 -46.16 13.45
C GLY A 71 13.03 -46.42 14.84
N LEU A 72 12.93 -45.46 15.77
CA LEU A 72 13.31 -45.65 17.17
C LEU A 72 12.41 -46.69 17.85
N ASN A 73 11.10 -46.59 17.61
CA ASN A 73 10.12 -47.52 18.18
C ASN A 73 10.37 -48.97 17.73
N ILE A 74 10.65 -49.20 16.44
CA ILE A 74 11.04 -50.53 15.91
C ILE A 74 12.29 -51.07 16.60
N LYS A 75 13.26 -50.20 16.93
CA LYS A 75 14.48 -50.59 17.63
C LYS A 75 14.28 -50.80 19.15
N GLY A 76 13.05 -50.71 19.64
CA GLY A 76 12.72 -50.89 21.06
C GLY A 76 12.94 -49.65 21.93
N TYR A 77 13.23 -48.49 21.33
CA TYR A 77 13.35 -47.22 22.06
C TYR A 77 12.04 -46.45 21.92
N ASP A 78 11.34 -46.22 23.04
CA ASP A 78 10.14 -45.38 23.05
C ASP A 78 10.46 -43.95 23.54
N PRO A 79 10.60 -42.97 22.63
CA PRO A 79 10.85 -41.57 23.01
C PRO A 79 9.64 -40.89 23.65
N SER A 80 8.46 -41.53 23.62
CA SER A 80 7.21 -41.00 24.16
C SER A 80 6.93 -41.38 25.61
N TYR A 81 7.79 -42.23 26.21
CA TYR A 81 7.63 -42.76 27.57
C TYR A 81 6.25 -43.40 27.81
N GLY A 82 5.79 -44.25 26.89
CA GLY A 82 4.55 -45.02 26.97
C GLY A 82 3.33 -44.38 26.30
N LEU A 83 3.45 -43.14 25.80
CA LEU A 83 2.32 -42.45 25.17
C LEU A 83 1.95 -43.06 23.80
N ILE A 84 2.91 -43.57 23.04
CA ILE A 84 2.65 -44.29 21.78
C ILE A 84 1.82 -45.55 22.04
N ASP A 85 2.17 -46.35 23.06
CA ASP A 85 1.38 -47.52 23.47
C ASP A 85 -0.03 -47.14 23.94
N TRP A 86 -0.14 -46.02 24.66
CA TRP A 86 -1.42 -45.49 25.08
C TRP A 86 -2.30 -45.07 23.88
N ILE A 87 -1.75 -44.32 22.91
CA ILE A 87 -2.44 -43.93 21.68
C ILE A 87 -2.86 -45.17 20.89
N GLU A 88 -1.94 -46.11 20.72
CA GLU A 88 -2.20 -47.36 20.00
C GLU A 88 -3.39 -48.11 20.60
N SER A 89 -3.34 -48.37 21.91
CA SER A 89 -4.35 -49.15 22.64
C SER A 89 -5.74 -48.50 22.62
N HIS A 90 -5.81 -47.16 22.71
CA HIS A 90 -7.09 -46.45 22.82
C HIS A 90 -7.67 -46.02 21.47
N MET A 91 -6.84 -45.77 20.45
CA MET A 91 -7.30 -45.22 19.16
C MET A 91 -7.28 -46.23 18.01
N PHE A 92 -6.30 -47.14 17.95
CA PHE A 92 -6.02 -47.89 16.71
C PHE A 92 -6.09 -49.41 16.85
N LYS A 93 -5.74 -49.96 18.02
CA LYS A 93 -5.64 -51.41 18.26
C LYS A 93 -6.95 -52.17 18.01
N ARG A 94 -8.11 -51.50 18.13
CA ARG A 94 -9.43 -52.09 17.85
C ARG A 94 -9.75 -52.20 16.35
N TYR A 95 -9.12 -51.40 15.50
CA TYR A 95 -9.51 -51.23 14.10
C TYR A 95 -8.44 -51.70 13.10
N PHE A 96 -7.20 -51.88 13.54
CA PHE A 96 -6.06 -52.20 12.68
C PHE A 96 -5.24 -53.37 13.22
N THR A 97 -4.45 -54.01 12.34
CA THR A 97 -3.47 -55.04 12.74
C THR A 97 -2.40 -54.43 13.65
N PRO A 98 -1.73 -55.23 14.52
CA PRO A 98 -0.73 -54.73 15.46
C PRO A 98 0.36 -53.84 14.82
N ASP A 99 0.88 -54.25 13.67
CA ASP A 99 1.92 -53.47 12.97
C ASP A 99 1.40 -52.12 12.45
N ASN A 100 0.17 -52.12 11.93
CA ASN A 100 -0.47 -50.89 11.43
C ASN A 100 -0.92 -49.98 12.58
N SER A 101 -1.43 -50.53 13.69
CA SER A 101 -1.83 -49.76 14.87
C SER A 101 -0.63 -49.04 15.48
N LYS A 102 0.50 -49.73 15.60
CA LYS A 102 1.74 -49.15 16.11
C LYS A 102 2.28 -48.05 15.21
N THR A 103 2.27 -48.28 13.89
CA THR A 103 2.70 -47.30 12.90
C THR A 103 1.86 -46.02 12.97
N LEU A 104 0.53 -46.15 13.00
CA LEU A 104 -0.39 -45.02 13.10
C LEU A 104 -0.22 -44.26 14.43
N ALA A 105 -0.01 -44.97 15.54
CA ALA A 105 0.27 -44.34 16.84
C ALA A 105 1.59 -43.54 16.81
N CYS A 106 2.64 -44.06 16.19
CA CYS A 106 3.90 -43.34 16.00
C CYS A 106 3.73 -42.09 15.14
N ILE A 107 2.92 -42.15 14.07
CA ILE A 107 2.63 -41.00 13.20
C ILE A 107 1.86 -39.91 13.98
N VAL A 108 0.84 -40.29 14.75
CA VAL A 108 0.05 -39.34 15.55
C VAL A 108 0.92 -38.67 16.60
N PHE A 109 1.68 -39.45 17.39
CA PHE A 109 2.59 -38.91 18.38
C PHE A 109 3.67 -38.03 17.74
N GLY A 110 4.35 -38.54 16.70
CA GLY A 110 5.41 -37.82 15.99
C GLY A 110 4.92 -36.50 15.41
N THR A 111 3.73 -36.49 14.80
CA THR A 111 3.12 -35.26 14.26
C THR A 111 2.79 -34.26 15.37
N GLY A 112 2.17 -34.72 16.47
CA GLY A 112 1.87 -33.88 17.63
C GLY A 112 3.12 -33.26 18.25
N ALA A 113 4.15 -34.08 18.50
CA ALA A 113 5.44 -33.62 19.03
C ALA A 113 6.11 -32.61 18.09
N TYR A 114 6.07 -32.84 16.77
CA TYR A 114 6.63 -31.90 15.79
C TYR A 114 5.89 -30.56 15.80
N ILE A 115 4.56 -30.57 15.88
CA ILE A 115 3.75 -29.34 15.96
C ILE A 115 4.12 -28.56 17.23
N VAL A 116 4.28 -29.23 18.38
CA VAL A 116 4.70 -28.59 19.63
C VAL A 116 6.09 -27.95 19.49
N LEU A 117 7.05 -28.65 18.88
CA LEU A 117 8.40 -28.09 18.62
C LEU A 117 8.34 -26.84 17.73
N VAL A 118 7.52 -26.87 16.68
CA VAL A 118 7.29 -25.71 15.81
C VAL A 118 6.68 -24.55 16.59
N GLN A 119 5.67 -24.80 17.42
CA GLN A 119 5.03 -23.76 18.25
C GLN A 119 5.99 -23.15 19.28
N ILE A 120 6.89 -23.95 19.87
CA ILE A 120 7.95 -23.45 20.77
C ILE A 120 8.89 -22.52 19.99
N HIS A 121 9.34 -22.94 18.80
CA HIS A 121 10.23 -22.14 17.95
C HIS A 121 9.55 -20.83 17.51
N GLN A 122 8.30 -20.90 17.05
CA GLN A 122 7.50 -19.73 16.68
C GLN A 122 7.30 -18.77 17.85
N SER A 123 7.00 -19.29 19.04
CA SER A 123 6.84 -18.50 20.25
C SER A 123 8.15 -17.81 20.66
N ALA A 124 9.30 -18.48 20.51
CA ALA A 124 10.60 -17.89 20.74
C ALA A 124 10.89 -16.74 19.76
N LEU A 125 10.65 -16.94 18.47
CA LEU A 125 10.79 -15.89 17.45
C LEU A 125 9.85 -14.71 17.71
N LYS A 126 8.58 -14.97 18.03
CA LYS A 126 7.60 -13.93 18.36
C LYS A 126 8.04 -13.08 19.54
N ARG A 127 8.59 -13.69 20.60
CA ARG A 127 9.17 -12.97 21.75
C ARG A 127 10.39 -12.16 21.35
N LEU A 128 11.27 -12.70 20.52
CA LEU A 128 12.44 -11.97 20.01
C LEU A 128 12.02 -10.77 19.16
N PHE A 129 11.06 -10.92 18.25
CA PHE A 129 10.55 -9.81 17.45
C PHE A 129 9.76 -8.78 18.25
N SER A 130 9.25 -9.15 19.44
CA SER A 130 8.62 -8.19 20.37
C SER A 130 9.63 -7.26 21.05
N TYR A 131 10.93 -7.57 21.01
CA TYR A 131 11.97 -6.70 21.55
C TYR A 131 12.32 -5.58 20.55
N HIS A 132 12.09 -4.34 20.97
CA HIS A 132 12.34 -3.13 20.18
C HIS A 132 13.46 -2.25 20.72
N GLY A 133 14.19 -2.69 21.76
CA GLY A 133 15.25 -1.89 22.38
C GLY A 133 16.38 -1.51 21.42
N TRP A 134 16.55 -2.29 20.34
CA TRP A 134 17.49 -2.01 19.26
C TRP A 134 17.20 -0.70 18.51
N MET A 135 15.94 -0.25 18.43
CA MET A 135 15.60 1.02 17.75
C MET A 135 16.00 2.25 18.54
N TYR A 136 16.07 2.14 19.87
CA TYR A 136 16.38 3.27 20.76
C TYR A 136 17.87 3.43 21.03
N GLN A 137 18.72 2.63 20.38
CA GLN A 137 20.16 2.79 20.50
C GLN A 137 20.65 3.94 19.64
N GLU A 138 21.54 4.75 20.21
CA GLU A 138 22.15 5.87 19.50
C GLU A 138 22.99 5.37 18.31
N HIS A 139 22.78 6.01 17.16
CA HIS A 139 23.54 5.70 15.96
C HIS A 139 25.03 6.03 16.15
N GLY A 140 25.91 5.11 15.77
CA GLY A 140 27.37 5.29 15.87
C GLY A 140 27.99 4.88 17.22
N LYS A 141 27.18 4.60 18.26
CA LYS A 141 27.68 4.01 19.51
C LYS A 141 27.72 2.47 19.43
N LYS A 142 28.60 1.85 20.21
CA LYS A 142 28.71 0.39 20.27
C LYS A 142 27.39 -0.20 20.78
N MET A 143 26.79 -1.08 19.98
CA MET A 143 25.56 -1.78 20.33
C MET A 143 25.72 -2.52 21.67
N GLY A 144 24.80 -2.28 22.60
CA GLY A 144 24.83 -2.91 23.92
C GLY A 144 24.80 -4.43 23.83
N PHE A 145 25.49 -5.12 24.76
CA PHE A 145 25.65 -6.58 24.76
C PHE A 145 24.31 -7.33 24.66
N GLY A 146 23.27 -6.87 25.36
CA GLY A 146 21.93 -7.47 25.29
C GLY A 146 21.32 -7.46 23.88
N THR A 147 21.49 -6.36 23.13
CA THR A 147 21.01 -6.27 21.74
C THR A 147 21.89 -7.09 20.79
N GLN A 148 23.20 -7.19 21.05
CA GLN A 148 24.07 -8.09 20.27
C GLN A 148 23.68 -9.56 20.46
N LEU A 149 23.44 -9.98 21.71
CA LEU A 149 22.98 -11.32 22.05
C LEU A 149 21.62 -11.60 21.40
N TRP A 150 20.66 -10.68 21.54
CA TRP A 150 19.36 -10.77 20.87
C TRP A 150 19.50 -10.93 19.35
N GLY A 151 20.32 -10.09 18.69
CA GLY A 151 20.54 -10.16 17.25
C GLY A 151 21.18 -11.49 16.83
N GLY A 152 22.08 -12.04 17.65
CA GLY A 152 22.64 -13.38 17.47
C GLY A 152 21.58 -14.48 17.55
N LEU A 153 20.71 -14.44 18.56
CA LEU A 153 19.60 -15.38 18.73
C LEU A 153 18.59 -15.30 17.59
N VAL A 154 18.25 -14.09 17.14
CA VAL A 154 17.38 -13.88 15.97
C VAL A 154 17.99 -14.52 14.72
N LYS A 155 19.28 -14.27 14.44
CA LYS A 155 19.98 -14.88 13.29
C LYS A 155 20.01 -16.41 13.36
N LEU A 156 20.15 -16.96 14.56
CA LEU A 156 20.19 -18.41 14.77
C LEU A 156 18.81 -19.07 14.59
N LEU A 157 17.75 -18.41 15.02
CA LEU A 157 16.39 -18.97 15.01
C LEU A 157 15.60 -18.64 13.73
N ILE A 158 15.99 -17.62 12.97
CA ILE A 158 15.36 -17.33 11.69
C ILE A 158 15.57 -18.51 10.72
N GLY A 159 14.48 -18.96 10.11
CA GLY A 159 14.52 -20.04 9.12
C GLY A 159 15.22 -19.62 7.82
N ARG A 160 15.74 -20.58 7.07
CA ARG A 160 16.34 -20.34 5.76
C ARG A 160 15.26 -20.21 4.67
N ASN A 161 15.52 -19.39 3.65
CA ASN A 161 14.70 -19.25 2.46
C ASN A 161 13.20 -18.97 2.73
N PRO A 162 12.85 -17.90 3.45
CA PRO A 162 11.45 -17.52 3.63
C PRO A 162 10.80 -17.20 2.28
N SER A 163 9.51 -17.56 2.17
CA SER A 163 8.55 -17.01 1.20
C SER A 163 7.98 -15.69 1.72
N LEU A 164 7.27 -14.95 0.86
CA LEU A 164 6.70 -13.64 1.19
C LEU A 164 5.93 -13.57 2.52
N TYR A 165 5.16 -14.62 2.85
CA TYR A 165 4.29 -14.65 4.03
C TYR A 165 4.80 -15.58 5.15
N SER A 166 6.02 -16.12 5.04
CA SER A 166 6.59 -17.06 6.01
C SER A 166 6.58 -16.52 7.45
N TYR A 167 6.80 -15.21 7.64
CA TYR A 167 6.90 -14.63 8.97
C TYR A 167 5.56 -14.24 9.61
N GLN A 168 4.43 -14.34 8.88
CA GLN A 168 3.15 -13.81 9.37
C GLN A 168 2.64 -14.47 10.66
N SER A 169 2.95 -15.76 10.84
CA SER A 169 2.60 -16.52 12.05
C SER A 169 3.46 -16.12 13.27
N VAL A 170 4.68 -15.64 13.06
CA VAL A 170 5.64 -15.29 14.12
C VAL A 170 5.75 -13.80 14.41
N LEU A 171 5.11 -12.94 13.62
CA LEU A 171 5.05 -11.51 13.93
C LEU A 171 4.30 -11.25 15.25
N PRO A 172 4.77 -10.29 16.05
CA PRO A 172 4.09 -9.90 17.28
C PRO A 172 2.75 -9.23 16.99
N THR A 173 1.84 -9.29 17.95
CA THR A 173 0.61 -8.50 17.97
C THR A 173 0.95 -7.07 18.36
N LEU A 174 0.27 -6.08 17.78
CA LEU A 174 0.43 -4.67 18.17
C LEU A 174 0.18 -4.52 19.68
N PRO A 175 1.13 -3.98 20.47
CA PRO A 175 0.94 -3.80 21.90
C PRO A 175 -0.15 -2.76 22.18
N LEU A 176 -0.87 -2.95 23.27
CA LEU A 176 -1.84 -1.97 23.77
C LEU A 176 -1.13 -1.01 24.73
N PRO A 177 -1.03 0.30 24.41
CA PRO A 177 -0.45 1.28 25.32
C PRO A 177 -1.26 1.41 26.63
N SER A 178 -0.59 1.85 27.70
CA SER A 178 -1.30 2.24 28.92
C SER A 178 -2.08 3.54 28.68
N LEU A 179 -3.23 3.68 29.34
CA LEU A 179 -4.01 4.91 29.28
C LEU A 179 -3.21 6.12 29.80
N ASP A 180 -2.47 5.94 30.89
CA ASP A 180 -1.61 6.97 31.49
C ASP A 180 -0.52 7.48 30.54
N ASP A 181 0.16 6.57 29.83
CA ASP A 181 1.19 6.94 28.84
C ASP A 181 0.58 7.73 27.70
N THR A 182 -0.55 7.28 27.17
CA THR A 182 -1.23 7.94 26.05
C THR A 182 -1.70 9.34 26.44
N LEU A 183 -2.33 9.53 27.60
CA LEU A 183 -2.78 10.84 28.05
C LEU A 183 -1.62 11.81 28.32
N ARG A 184 -0.55 11.33 28.95
CA ARG A 184 0.65 12.15 29.19
C ARG A 184 1.28 12.64 27.88
N ARG A 185 1.43 11.74 26.91
CA ARG A 185 1.99 12.08 25.59
C ARG A 185 1.05 13.00 24.82
N TYR A 186 -0.26 12.74 24.83
CA TYR A 186 -1.27 13.59 24.20
C TYR A 186 -1.19 15.03 24.73
N LEU A 187 -1.27 15.21 26.05
CA LEU A 187 -1.20 16.53 26.68
C LEU A 187 0.09 17.26 26.28
N ARG A 188 1.23 16.58 26.23
CA ARG A 188 2.47 17.21 25.76
C ARG A 188 2.38 17.69 24.31
N THR A 189 1.75 16.93 23.42
CA THR A 189 1.65 17.28 21.99
C THR A 189 0.69 18.41 21.68
N ILE A 190 -0.32 18.65 22.53
CA ILE A 190 -1.27 19.76 22.31
C ILE A 190 -0.78 21.09 22.89
N ARG A 191 0.23 21.07 23.76
CA ARG A 191 0.74 22.29 24.39
C ARG A 191 1.08 23.42 23.40
N PRO A 192 1.77 23.19 22.27
CA PRO A 192 2.05 24.27 21.31
C PRO A 192 0.80 24.75 20.53
N LEU A 193 -0.33 24.04 20.62
CA LEU A 193 -1.56 24.31 19.89
C LEU A 193 -2.59 25.11 20.71
N CYS A 194 -2.37 25.24 22.01
CA CYS A 194 -3.32 25.83 22.96
C CYS A 194 -2.69 27.00 23.71
N ASN A 195 -3.51 27.97 24.08
CA ASN A 195 -3.17 28.91 25.15
C ASN A 195 -3.23 28.22 26.53
N ASP A 196 -2.88 28.95 27.59
CA ASP A 196 -2.80 28.39 28.96
C ASP A 196 -4.17 27.94 29.50
N GLU A 197 -5.23 28.68 29.21
CA GLU A 197 -6.60 28.36 29.65
C GLU A 197 -7.14 27.11 28.94
N GLU A 198 -6.97 27.05 27.62
CA GLU A 198 -7.34 25.89 26.80
C GLU A 198 -6.56 24.63 27.21
N TYR A 199 -5.26 24.78 27.46
CA TYR A 199 -4.41 23.69 27.91
C TYR A 199 -4.87 23.17 29.28
N GLN A 200 -5.13 24.06 30.23
CA GLN A 200 -5.58 23.68 31.57
C GLN A 200 -6.93 22.98 31.54
N ARG A 201 -7.86 23.45 30.69
CA ARG A 201 -9.13 22.75 30.44
C ARG A 201 -8.89 21.33 29.94
N MET A 202 -7.97 21.13 28.99
CA MET A 202 -7.65 19.80 28.47
C MET A 202 -7.00 18.88 29.51
N VAL A 203 -6.17 19.42 30.39
CA VAL A 203 -5.62 18.66 31.53
C VAL A 203 -6.73 18.15 32.44
N VAL A 204 -7.71 19.01 32.78
CA VAL A 204 -8.86 18.62 33.61
C VAL A 204 -9.69 17.53 32.93
N LEU A 205 -10.02 17.70 31.65
CA LEU A 205 -10.79 16.71 30.87
C LEU A 205 -10.07 15.36 30.75
N ALA A 206 -8.75 15.37 30.55
CA ALA A 206 -7.95 14.16 30.47
C ALA A 206 -7.93 13.40 31.80
N GLU A 207 -7.79 14.11 32.92
CA GLU A 207 -7.78 13.50 34.26
C GLU A 207 -9.17 12.97 34.63
N GLU A 208 -10.25 13.71 34.34
CA GLU A 208 -11.62 13.24 34.53
C GLU A 208 -11.87 11.97 33.69
N PHE A 209 -11.50 11.96 32.41
CA PHE A 209 -11.61 10.80 31.54
C PHE A 209 -10.87 9.59 32.10
N LYS A 210 -9.64 9.79 32.58
CA LYS A 210 -8.83 8.75 33.21
C LYS A 210 -9.47 8.16 34.47
N GLN A 211 -10.07 8.99 35.31
CA GLN A 211 -10.67 8.56 36.57
C GLN A 211 -12.03 7.88 36.36
N THR A 212 -12.76 8.27 35.32
CA THR A 212 -14.13 7.81 35.04
C THR A 212 -14.16 6.76 33.92
N VAL A 213 -14.57 7.17 32.71
CA VAL A 213 -14.94 6.30 31.59
C VAL A 213 -13.73 5.61 30.97
N GLY A 214 -12.57 6.28 30.94
CA GLY A 214 -11.36 5.81 30.27
C GLY A 214 -10.87 4.46 30.78
N ARG A 215 -10.92 4.20 32.09
CA ARG A 215 -10.57 2.88 32.67
C ARG A 215 -11.50 1.77 32.20
N LYS A 216 -12.80 2.05 32.09
CA LYS A 216 -13.80 1.09 31.59
C LYS A 216 -13.54 0.77 30.12
N LEU A 217 -13.31 1.79 29.29
CA LEU A 217 -12.99 1.62 27.87
C LEU A 217 -11.66 0.86 27.67
N GLN A 218 -10.64 1.16 28.47
CA GLN A 218 -9.34 0.46 28.44
C GLN A 218 -9.49 -1.04 28.71
N ARG A 219 -10.34 -1.44 29.66
CA ARG A 219 -10.61 -2.85 29.96
C ARG A 219 -11.25 -3.58 28.78
N TYR A 220 -12.23 -2.96 28.12
CA TYR A 220 -12.83 -3.53 26.91
C TYR A 220 -11.85 -3.59 25.74
N LEU A 221 -11.00 -2.59 25.59
CA LEU A 221 -9.98 -2.58 24.56
C LEU A 221 -8.93 -3.67 24.80
N TRP A 222 -8.58 -3.93 26.05
CA TRP A 222 -7.73 -5.05 26.44
C TRP A 222 -8.36 -6.41 26.10
N LEU A 223 -9.67 -6.57 26.30
CA LEU A 223 -10.38 -7.78 25.86
C LEU A 223 -10.32 -7.95 24.34
N LYS A 224 -10.53 -6.89 23.56
CA LYS A 224 -10.35 -6.92 22.09
C LYS A 224 -8.91 -7.31 21.72
N TRP A 225 -7.92 -6.73 22.39
CA TRP A 225 -6.51 -7.03 22.17
C TRP A 225 -6.18 -8.51 22.39
N LEU A 226 -6.76 -9.15 23.42
CA LEU A 226 -6.54 -10.58 23.68
C LEU A 226 -7.06 -11.51 22.56
N ILE A 227 -8.17 -11.15 21.92
CA ILE A 227 -8.87 -12.03 20.97
C ILE A 227 -8.62 -11.67 19.50
N SER A 228 -7.90 -10.58 19.21
CA SER A 228 -7.63 -10.12 17.86
C SER A 228 -6.16 -10.31 17.46
N THR A 229 -5.90 -10.50 16.17
CA THR A 229 -4.52 -10.48 15.64
C THR A 229 -3.91 -9.09 15.72
N ASN A 230 -4.76 -8.08 15.56
CA ASN A 230 -4.45 -6.67 15.73
C ASN A 230 -5.72 -5.95 16.18
N TYR A 231 -5.65 -5.19 17.27
CA TYR A 231 -6.82 -4.54 17.86
C TYR A 231 -7.26 -3.28 17.11
N VAL A 232 -6.44 -2.78 16.17
CA VAL A 232 -6.68 -1.54 15.43
C VAL A 232 -7.19 -1.81 14.01
N SER A 233 -6.59 -2.76 13.29
CA SER A 233 -6.66 -2.81 11.82
C SER A 233 -8.07 -2.98 11.24
N ASP A 234 -8.90 -3.83 11.84
CA ASP A 234 -10.29 -4.06 11.41
C ASP A 234 -11.16 -2.82 11.60
N TRP A 235 -11.01 -2.13 12.73
CA TRP A 235 -11.70 -0.88 13.02
C TRP A 235 -11.17 0.28 12.18
N TRP A 236 -9.86 0.35 11.96
CA TRP A 236 -9.25 1.36 11.10
C TRP A 236 -9.78 1.26 9.66
N GLU A 237 -9.73 0.07 9.05
CA GLU A 237 -10.28 -0.17 7.71
C GLU A 237 -11.77 0.22 7.64
N LYS A 238 -12.56 -0.25 8.61
CA LYS A 238 -14.01 -0.05 8.62
C LYS A 238 -14.41 1.40 8.83
N PHE A 239 -13.90 2.06 9.87
CA PHE A 239 -14.44 3.36 10.31
C PHE A 239 -13.76 4.54 9.63
N VAL A 240 -12.50 4.43 9.24
CA VAL A 240 -11.79 5.53 8.57
C VAL A 240 -12.03 5.54 7.07
N TYR A 241 -12.09 4.37 6.44
CA TYR A 241 -12.30 4.28 5.00
C TYR A 241 -13.72 3.87 4.63
N LEU A 242 -14.16 2.69 5.08
CA LEU A 242 -15.36 2.05 4.53
C LEU A 242 -16.67 2.66 5.01
N ARG A 243 -16.72 3.35 6.16
CA ARG A 243 -17.91 4.07 6.64
C ARG A 243 -17.95 5.54 6.24
N GLY A 244 -16.83 6.11 5.76
CA GLY A 244 -16.84 7.45 5.17
C GLY A 244 -17.84 7.51 4.00
N ARG A 245 -18.70 8.53 3.99
CA ARG A 245 -19.72 8.74 2.94
C ARG A 245 -19.30 9.81 1.91
N SER A 246 -18.25 10.57 2.21
CA SER A 246 -17.67 11.53 1.28
C SER A 246 -17.10 10.83 0.04
N PRO A 247 -17.10 11.49 -1.12
CA PRO A 247 -16.40 11.05 -2.32
C PRO A 247 -14.96 10.59 -2.05
N ILE A 248 -14.56 9.41 -2.54
CA ILE A 248 -13.22 8.85 -2.27
C ILE A 248 -12.15 9.35 -3.25
N MET A 249 -12.56 9.87 -4.42
CA MET A 249 -11.66 10.30 -5.50
C MET A 249 -10.53 11.23 -5.04
N VAL A 250 -10.85 12.23 -4.21
CA VAL A 250 -9.88 13.21 -3.66
C VAL A 250 -9.63 12.97 -2.17
N ASN A 251 -10.68 12.63 -1.41
CA ASN A 251 -10.62 12.58 0.05
C ASN A 251 -10.01 11.29 0.59
N SER A 252 -9.68 10.31 -0.27
CA SER A 252 -9.14 9.02 0.16
C SER A 252 -8.11 8.44 -0.81
N ASN A 253 -8.40 8.40 -2.11
CA ASN A 253 -7.48 7.81 -3.08
C ASN A 253 -6.20 8.65 -3.18
N PHE A 254 -5.09 7.97 -3.41
CA PHE A 254 -3.80 8.61 -3.65
C PHE A 254 -3.28 8.23 -5.04
N TYR A 255 -2.31 8.98 -5.53
CA TYR A 255 -1.76 8.81 -6.88
C TYR A 255 -0.24 8.64 -6.88
N GLY A 256 0.30 8.19 -8.00
CA GLY A 256 1.73 8.12 -8.29
C GLY A 256 2.04 8.48 -9.75
N LEU A 257 3.18 9.10 -9.99
CA LEU A 257 3.62 9.66 -11.27
C LEU A 257 4.76 8.87 -11.89
N ASP A 258 5.02 9.10 -13.18
CA ASP A 258 6.11 8.46 -13.94
C ASP A 258 7.50 8.94 -13.47
N THR A 259 8.55 8.38 -14.05
CA THR A 259 9.90 8.90 -13.91
C THR A 259 10.00 10.32 -14.49
N ALA A 260 10.84 11.15 -13.87
CA ALA A 260 11.00 12.55 -14.29
C ALA A 260 11.70 12.70 -15.65
N TYR A 261 12.61 11.78 -15.98
CA TYR A 261 13.58 11.99 -17.06
C TYR A 261 13.59 10.90 -18.14
N ILE A 262 12.99 9.73 -17.90
CA ILE A 262 13.03 8.62 -18.86
C ILE A 262 11.69 8.49 -19.57
N ARG A 263 11.72 8.70 -20.89
CA ARG A 263 10.58 8.53 -21.79
C ARG A 263 10.91 7.50 -22.88
N PRO A 264 10.56 6.23 -22.70
CA PRO A 264 11.10 5.18 -23.55
C PRO A 264 10.35 4.97 -24.85
N THR A 265 9.11 5.45 -24.95
CA THR A 265 8.30 5.52 -26.16
C THR A 265 7.31 6.70 -26.08
N LYS A 266 6.75 7.10 -27.22
CA LYS A 266 5.61 8.02 -27.32
C LYS A 266 4.30 7.29 -27.66
N ILE A 267 4.36 5.98 -27.91
CA ILE A 267 3.21 5.17 -28.31
C ILE A 267 2.47 4.69 -27.07
N GLN A 268 1.29 5.27 -26.82
CA GLN A 268 0.44 4.96 -25.66
C GLN A 268 0.20 3.47 -25.47
N THR A 269 -0.23 2.77 -26.53
CA THR A 269 -0.60 1.35 -26.48
C THR A 269 0.61 0.45 -26.25
N ALA A 270 1.80 0.84 -26.72
CA ALA A 270 3.04 0.10 -26.48
C ALA A 270 3.45 0.16 -25.02
N ARG A 271 3.47 1.37 -24.44
CA ARG A 271 3.77 1.57 -23.01
C ARG A 271 2.75 0.86 -22.12
N ALA A 272 1.47 1.00 -22.45
CA ALA A 272 0.39 0.32 -21.75
C ALA A 272 0.58 -1.20 -21.78
N ALA A 273 0.94 -1.79 -22.93
CA ALA A 273 1.12 -3.23 -23.06
C ALA A 273 2.28 -3.76 -22.20
N ASN A 274 3.44 -3.09 -22.22
CA ASN A 274 4.58 -3.45 -21.36
C ASN A 274 4.21 -3.35 -19.87
N ALA A 275 3.62 -2.22 -19.45
CA ALA A 275 3.24 -1.97 -18.06
C ALA A 275 2.24 -3.02 -17.53
N VAL A 276 1.20 -3.34 -18.32
CA VAL A 276 0.20 -4.36 -17.96
C VAL A 276 0.84 -5.75 -17.85
N CYS A 277 1.68 -6.13 -18.81
CA CYS A 277 2.39 -7.42 -18.77
C CYS A 277 3.31 -7.52 -17.55
N ALA A 278 4.03 -6.44 -17.21
CA ALA A 278 4.86 -6.36 -16.00
C ALA A 278 4.03 -6.51 -14.73
N ALA A 279 2.87 -5.85 -14.63
CA ALA A 279 1.97 -5.97 -13.50
C ALA A 279 1.46 -7.41 -13.31
N PHE A 280 1.18 -8.14 -14.40
CA PHE A 280 0.82 -9.57 -14.33
C PHE A 280 2.00 -10.47 -13.95
N GLN A 281 3.22 -10.15 -14.36
CA GLN A 281 4.42 -10.86 -13.88
C GLN A 281 4.61 -10.65 -12.37
N TYR A 282 4.49 -9.42 -11.88
CA TYR A 282 4.55 -9.13 -10.45
C TYR A 282 3.45 -9.88 -9.66
N ARG A 283 2.22 -9.85 -10.18
CA ARG A 283 1.11 -10.64 -9.60
C ARG A 283 1.44 -12.13 -9.55
N ASN A 284 2.07 -12.68 -10.59
CA ASN A 284 2.50 -14.07 -10.58
C ASN A 284 3.55 -14.32 -9.49
N GLU A 285 4.51 -13.42 -9.30
CA GLU A 285 5.50 -13.51 -8.20
C GLU A 285 4.84 -13.44 -6.82
N LEU A 286 3.77 -12.67 -6.64
CA LEU A 286 2.95 -12.64 -5.42
C LEU A 286 2.19 -13.94 -5.19
N ASP A 287 1.45 -14.43 -6.19
CA ASP A 287 0.67 -15.67 -6.13
C ASP A 287 1.57 -16.88 -5.79
N HIS A 288 2.80 -16.88 -6.31
CA HIS A 288 3.81 -17.90 -6.04
C HIS A 288 4.60 -17.67 -4.75
N GLN A 289 4.47 -16.48 -4.14
CA GLN A 289 5.24 -16.06 -2.96
C GLN A 289 6.76 -16.06 -3.19
N ASN A 290 7.18 -15.79 -4.44
CA ASN A 290 8.58 -15.72 -4.84
C ASN A 290 9.25 -14.43 -4.36
N LEU A 291 8.47 -13.35 -4.22
CA LEU A 291 8.93 -12.12 -3.59
C LEU A 291 9.42 -12.42 -2.17
N LYS A 292 10.55 -11.81 -1.81
CA LYS A 292 11.11 -11.99 -0.47
C LYS A 292 10.43 -11.06 0.53
N PRO A 293 10.22 -11.51 1.77
CA PRO A 293 9.71 -10.63 2.81
C PRO A 293 10.68 -9.48 3.01
N LEU A 294 10.13 -8.29 3.22
CA LEU A 294 10.91 -7.11 3.56
C LEU A 294 11.46 -7.26 4.99
N MET A 295 12.74 -6.91 5.17
CA MET A 295 13.47 -7.10 6.42
C MET A 295 14.17 -5.81 6.84
N VAL A 296 13.83 -5.26 8.00
CA VAL A 296 14.59 -4.16 8.62
C VAL A 296 15.94 -4.68 9.08
N GLN A 297 17.02 -4.00 8.67
CA GLN A 297 18.41 -4.38 8.94
C GLN A 297 18.74 -5.85 8.62
N LYS A 298 18.01 -6.47 7.66
CA LYS A 298 18.12 -7.91 7.30
C LYS A 298 17.79 -8.88 8.46
N LEU A 299 17.22 -8.39 9.55
CA LEU A 299 16.95 -9.17 10.76
C LEU A 299 15.47 -9.23 11.12
N ILE A 300 14.75 -8.12 11.00
CA ILE A 300 13.38 -8.03 11.49
C ILE A 300 12.41 -8.02 10.33
N PRO A 301 11.57 -9.05 10.17
CA PRO A 301 10.56 -9.06 9.13
C PRO A 301 9.50 -8.00 9.39
N ILE A 302 8.94 -7.45 8.33
CA ILE A 302 7.72 -6.64 8.41
C ILE A 302 6.54 -7.37 7.79
N CYS A 303 5.33 -7.03 8.24
CA CYS A 303 4.08 -7.60 7.80
C CYS A 303 3.87 -7.44 6.28
N SER A 304 3.47 -8.54 5.64
CA SER A 304 3.17 -8.61 4.21
C SER A 304 1.67 -8.71 3.90
N SER A 305 0.75 -8.57 4.87
CA SER A 305 -0.66 -8.95 4.63
C SER A 305 -1.37 -8.05 3.62
N GLN A 306 -0.91 -6.80 3.52
CA GLN A 306 -1.43 -5.83 2.55
C GLN A 306 -1.22 -6.26 1.07
N TYR A 307 -0.18 -7.05 0.75
CA TYR A 307 0.09 -7.51 -0.63
C TYR A 307 -1.01 -8.45 -1.16
N GLU A 308 -1.75 -9.14 -0.28
CA GLU A 308 -2.79 -10.09 -0.68
C GLU A 308 -3.93 -9.41 -1.45
N ARG A 309 -4.20 -8.13 -1.16
CA ARG A 309 -5.35 -7.40 -1.69
C ARG A 309 -5.00 -6.43 -2.82
N GLN A 310 -3.78 -6.47 -3.35
CA GLN A 310 -3.33 -5.53 -4.38
C GLN A 310 -4.05 -5.71 -5.72
N PHE A 311 -4.22 -6.97 -6.15
CA PHE A 311 -4.90 -7.35 -7.39
C PHE A 311 -6.27 -7.94 -7.12
N ASN A 312 -7.15 -7.92 -8.13
CA ASN A 312 -8.49 -8.53 -8.08
C ASN A 312 -9.38 -7.96 -6.97
N THR A 313 -9.07 -6.78 -6.48
CA THR A 313 -9.77 -6.16 -5.37
C THR A 313 -10.58 -4.97 -5.87
N THR A 314 -11.76 -4.78 -5.30
CA THR A 314 -12.59 -3.62 -5.55
C THR A 314 -13.37 -3.28 -4.29
N ARG A 315 -13.57 -2.00 -4.03
CA ARG A 315 -14.52 -1.50 -3.06
C ARG A 315 -15.92 -1.54 -3.68
N ILE A 316 -16.89 -2.04 -2.92
CA ILE A 316 -18.30 -2.10 -3.32
C ILE A 316 -19.05 -1.09 -2.45
N PRO A 317 -19.78 -0.13 -3.04
CA PRO A 317 -20.53 0.85 -2.28
C PRO A 317 -21.67 0.17 -1.50
N GLY A 318 -21.90 0.64 -0.28
CA GLY A 318 -23.09 0.29 0.50
C GLY A 318 -23.73 1.55 1.06
N LYS A 319 -25.00 1.50 1.48
CA LYS A 319 -25.72 2.69 1.99
C LYS A 319 -25.03 3.27 3.23
N GLU A 320 -24.79 2.43 4.23
CA GLU A 320 -24.13 2.86 5.48
C GLU A 320 -22.63 2.59 5.54
N ALA A 321 -22.18 1.53 4.86
CA ALA A 321 -20.80 1.11 4.85
C ALA A 321 -20.49 0.36 3.56
N ASP A 322 -19.35 0.70 2.97
CA ASP A 322 -18.80 0.01 1.82
C ASP A 322 -18.15 -1.31 2.24
N LYS A 323 -17.84 -2.16 1.28
CA LYS A 323 -17.15 -3.43 1.51
C LYS A 323 -15.99 -3.57 0.55
N LEU A 324 -14.82 -3.91 1.07
CA LEU A 324 -13.71 -4.32 0.23
C LEU A 324 -13.87 -5.80 -0.14
N ILE A 325 -13.94 -6.10 -1.43
CA ILE A 325 -14.09 -7.46 -1.96
C ILE A 325 -12.83 -7.83 -2.73
N HIS A 326 -12.24 -8.96 -2.35
CA HIS A 326 -11.12 -9.57 -3.07
C HIS A 326 -11.59 -10.81 -3.81
N TYR A 327 -11.44 -10.83 -5.13
CA TYR A 327 -11.82 -11.95 -5.99
C TYR A 327 -10.63 -12.89 -6.23
N SER A 328 -10.88 -14.19 -6.24
CA SER A 328 -9.87 -15.17 -6.66
C SER A 328 -9.78 -15.25 -8.19
N ASP A 329 -8.57 -15.41 -8.71
CA ASP A 329 -8.31 -15.90 -10.07
C ASP A 329 -8.90 -15.05 -11.22
N SER A 330 -8.70 -13.73 -11.19
CA SER A 330 -9.04 -12.89 -12.35
C SER A 330 -8.09 -13.13 -13.53
N HIS A 331 -8.63 -13.26 -14.74
CA HIS A 331 -7.89 -13.53 -15.99
C HIS A 331 -7.97 -12.38 -17.00
N HIS A 332 -8.56 -11.25 -16.61
CA HIS A 332 -8.79 -10.12 -17.50
C HIS A 332 -8.55 -8.79 -16.78
N ILE A 333 -8.40 -7.74 -17.57
CA ILE A 333 -8.44 -6.35 -17.11
C ILE A 333 -9.68 -5.67 -17.68
N ALA A 334 -10.09 -4.59 -17.04
CA ALA A 334 -11.06 -3.66 -17.62
C ALA A 334 -10.29 -2.45 -18.18
N VAL A 335 -10.63 -2.06 -19.41
CA VAL A 335 -9.99 -0.94 -20.10
C VAL A 335 -11.02 0.13 -20.38
N TYR A 336 -10.71 1.37 -20.02
CA TYR A 336 -11.48 2.54 -20.42
C TYR A 336 -10.74 3.31 -21.51
N HIS A 337 -11.46 3.69 -22.57
CA HIS A 337 -10.97 4.63 -23.56
C HIS A 337 -12.11 5.44 -24.17
N ASN A 338 -11.98 6.77 -24.14
CA ASN A 338 -12.87 7.72 -24.81
C ASN A 338 -14.38 7.45 -24.58
N GLY A 339 -14.78 7.22 -23.33
CA GLY A 339 -16.18 6.99 -22.96
C GLY A 339 -16.67 5.55 -23.04
N ARG A 340 -15.80 4.57 -23.33
CA ARG A 340 -16.18 3.17 -23.54
C ARG A 340 -15.42 2.23 -22.61
N TRP A 341 -16.08 1.17 -22.17
CA TRP A 341 -15.48 0.12 -21.37
C TRP A 341 -15.28 -1.17 -22.16
N TYR A 342 -14.13 -1.80 -21.94
CA TYR A 342 -13.77 -3.07 -22.57
C TYR A 342 -13.29 -4.06 -21.54
N LYS A 343 -13.55 -5.35 -21.80
CA LYS A 343 -12.91 -6.47 -21.13
C LYS A 343 -11.81 -7.03 -22.03
N VAL A 344 -10.60 -7.11 -21.50
CA VAL A 344 -9.42 -7.64 -22.21
C VAL A 344 -8.87 -8.84 -21.46
N PHE A 345 -8.91 -10.02 -22.08
CA PHE A 345 -8.33 -11.22 -21.51
C PHE A 345 -6.80 -11.19 -21.61
N MET A 346 -6.14 -11.64 -20.55
CA MET A 346 -4.68 -11.61 -20.42
C MET A 346 -4.01 -12.96 -20.63
N TYR A 347 -4.79 -13.98 -21.00
CA TYR A 347 -4.27 -15.33 -21.23
C TYR A 347 -4.79 -15.91 -22.54
N TYR A 348 -3.90 -16.53 -23.30
CA TYR A 348 -4.23 -17.33 -24.48
C TYR A 348 -3.62 -18.73 -24.33
N GLN A 349 -4.42 -19.77 -24.50
CA GLN A 349 -4.00 -21.17 -24.28
C GLN A 349 -3.20 -21.36 -22.98
N ASN A 350 -3.66 -20.68 -21.92
CA ASN A 350 -3.07 -20.70 -20.58
C ASN A 350 -1.73 -19.96 -20.40
N ASN A 351 -1.17 -19.38 -21.46
CA ASN A 351 0.01 -18.54 -21.41
C ASN A 351 -0.39 -17.07 -21.23
N LEU A 352 0.37 -16.32 -20.45
CA LEU A 352 0.21 -14.87 -20.38
C LEU A 352 0.48 -14.28 -21.77
N LEU A 353 -0.26 -13.24 -22.13
CA LEU A 353 0.02 -12.47 -23.34
C LEU A 353 1.41 -11.86 -23.30
N GLU A 354 2.09 -11.85 -24.45
CA GLU A 354 3.28 -11.04 -24.64
C GLU A 354 2.89 -9.58 -24.92
N PRO A 355 3.77 -8.60 -24.62
CA PRO A 355 3.46 -7.20 -24.85
C PRO A 355 3.03 -6.88 -26.30
N CYS A 356 3.63 -7.52 -27.30
CA CYS A 356 3.25 -7.34 -28.72
C CYS A 356 1.83 -7.83 -29.04
N GLU A 357 1.36 -8.88 -28.37
CA GLU A 357 -0.01 -9.39 -28.54
C GLU A 357 -1.03 -8.48 -27.86
N LEU A 358 -0.68 -7.95 -26.69
CA LEU A 358 -1.53 -7.00 -25.97
C LEU A 358 -1.60 -5.65 -26.69
N GLN A 359 -0.49 -5.16 -27.23
CA GLN A 359 -0.45 -3.91 -27.98
C GLN A 359 -1.46 -3.92 -29.13
N LEU A 360 -1.58 -5.02 -29.89
CA LEU A 360 -2.56 -5.16 -30.97
C LEU A 360 -4.02 -5.02 -30.47
N GLN A 361 -4.33 -5.55 -29.30
CA GLN A 361 -5.67 -5.43 -28.70
C GLN A 361 -5.94 -3.99 -28.23
N LEU A 362 -4.95 -3.34 -27.63
CA LEU A 362 -5.07 -1.96 -27.18
C LEU A 362 -5.17 -0.98 -28.36
N ASP A 363 -4.43 -1.24 -29.44
CA ASP A 363 -4.55 -0.52 -30.71
C ASP A 363 -5.98 -0.62 -31.27
N ALA A 364 -6.60 -1.80 -31.20
CA ALA A 364 -7.98 -1.98 -31.63
C ALA A 364 -8.96 -1.15 -30.78
N ILE A 365 -8.71 -1.01 -29.48
CA ILE A 365 -9.50 -0.15 -28.58
C ILE A 365 -9.34 1.34 -28.95
N VAL A 366 -8.10 1.79 -29.17
CA VAL A 366 -7.82 3.21 -29.52
C VAL A 366 -8.39 3.57 -30.89
N ARG A 367 -8.42 2.63 -31.84
CA ARG A 367 -9.01 2.82 -33.18
C ARG A 367 -10.53 2.67 -33.20
N ASP A 368 -11.18 2.25 -32.12
CA ASP A 368 -12.64 2.08 -32.07
C ASP A 368 -13.36 3.44 -32.05
N THR A 369 -14.06 3.74 -33.13
CA THR A 369 -14.83 4.99 -33.32
C THR A 369 -16.33 4.84 -33.07
N THR A 370 -16.83 3.65 -32.70
CA THR A 370 -18.26 3.39 -32.45
C THR A 370 -18.79 4.28 -31.33
N SER A 371 -20.02 4.79 -31.35
CA SER A 371 -20.49 5.59 -30.20
C SER A 371 -20.54 4.77 -28.88
N PRO A 372 -20.26 5.38 -27.71
CA PRO A 372 -20.55 4.76 -26.43
C PRO A 372 -22.05 4.51 -26.28
N ASP A 373 -22.44 3.51 -25.50
CA ASP A 373 -23.85 3.29 -25.17
C ASP A 373 -24.38 4.50 -24.35
N TYR A 374 -25.70 4.74 -24.36
CA TYR A 374 -26.30 5.87 -23.63
C TYR A 374 -25.92 5.81 -22.13
N GLY A 375 -25.44 6.95 -21.58
CA GLY A 375 -24.94 7.07 -20.21
C GLY A 375 -23.54 6.48 -19.94
N GLU A 376 -23.00 5.62 -20.83
CA GLU A 376 -21.73 4.91 -20.60
C GLU A 376 -20.54 5.87 -20.42
N LYS A 377 -20.52 6.96 -21.21
CA LYS A 377 -19.42 7.94 -21.20
C LYS A 377 -19.09 8.43 -19.79
N TYR A 378 -20.12 8.72 -19.01
CA TYR A 378 -20.00 9.30 -17.67
C TYR A 378 -20.16 8.27 -16.55
N LEU A 379 -20.32 6.98 -16.86
CA LEU A 379 -20.63 5.93 -15.89
C LEU A 379 -19.66 5.88 -14.71
N GLY A 380 -18.36 6.10 -14.94
CA GLY A 380 -17.35 6.11 -13.88
C GLY A 380 -17.57 7.20 -12.81
N ALA A 381 -18.34 8.25 -13.12
CA ALA A 381 -18.68 9.32 -12.19
C ALA A 381 -19.44 8.83 -10.95
N LEU A 382 -20.19 7.73 -11.07
CA LEU A 382 -20.83 7.09 -9.91
C LEU A 382 -19.79 6.69 -8.85
N THR A 383 -18.60 6.24 -9.25
CA THR A 383 -17.52 5.90 -8.31
C THR A 383 -16.81 7.12 -7.73
N ALA A 384 -16.95 8.28 -8.39
CA ALA A 384 -16.30 9.54 -8.03
C ALA A 384 -17.16 10.42 -7.09
N GLY A 385 -18.48 10.24 -7.11
CA GLY A 385 -19.43 11.01 -6.29
C GLY A 385 -19.67 10.42 -4.89
N GLU A 386 -20.79 10.83 -4.30
CA GLU A 386 -21.23 10.39 -2.97
C GLU A 386 -21.54 8.88 -2.92
N ARG A 387 -21.15 8.25 -1.80
CA ARG A 387 -21.10 6.79 -1.69
C ARG A 387 -22.47 6.13 -1.59
N THR A 388 -23.43 6.79 -0.95
CA THR A 388 -24.82 6.34 -0.77
C THR A 388 -25.57 6.36 -2.10
N LEU A 389 -25.46 7.46 -2.87
CA LEU A 389 -26.02 7.59 -4.21
C LEU A 389 -25.50 6.50 -5.14
N TRP A 390 -24.19 6.23 -5.09
CA TRP A 390 -23.60 5.11 -5.83
C TRP A 390 -24.16 3.75 -5.37
N ALA A 391 -24.27 3.51 -4.07
CA ALA A 391 -24.84 2.28 -3.54
C ALA A 391 -26.28 2.04 -4.05
N GLU A 392 -27.10 3.09 -4.08
CA GLU A 392 -28.48 3.04 -4.56
C GLU A 392 -28.58 2.79 -6.06
N ALA A 393 -27.77 3.49 -6.86
CA ALA A 393 -27.70 3.27 -8.31
C ALA A 393 -27.26 1.83 -8.61
N ARG A 394 -26.21 1.35 -7.94
CA ARG A 394 -25.69 -0.01 -8.08
C ARG A 394 -26.76 -1.07 -7.77
N GLN A 395 -27.47 -0.91 -6.67
CA GLN A 395 -28.52 -1.85 -6.25
C GLN A 395 -29.68 -1.89 -7.25
N THR A 396 -30.09 -0.72 -7.74
CA THR A 396 -31.31 -0.55 -8.56
C THR A 396 -31.07 -0.95 -10.02
N TYR A 397 -29.96 -0.52 -10.62
CA TYR A 397 -29.76 -0.59 -12.08
C TYR A 397 -28.67 -1.57 -12.53
N PHE A 398 -27.83 -2.07 -11.60
CA PHE A 398 -26.69 -2.93 -11.93
C PHE A 398 -26.73 -4.31 -11.26
N SER A 399 -27.85 -4.68 -10.66
CA SER A 399 -28.02 -5.96 -9.96
C SER A 399 -28.46 -7.12 -10.87
N THR A 400 -28.95 -6.82 -12.07
CA THR A 400 -29.48 -7.81 -13.03
C THR A 400 -29.06 -7.52 -14.49
N GLY A 401 -29.25 -8.52 -15.36
CA GLY A 401 -29.14 -8.37 -16.81
C GLY A 401 -27.74 -7.99 -17.34
N VAL A 402 -27.73 -7.22 -18.42
CA VAL A 402 -26.49 -6.81 -19.12
C VAL A 402 -25.62 -5.90 -18.25
N ASN A 403 -26.23 -4.98 -17.50
CA ASN A 403 -25.51 -4.06 -16.61
C ASN A 403 -24.76 -4.80 -15.51
N ARG A 404 -25.39 -5.83 -14.90
CA ARG A 404 -24.71 -6.69 -13.93
C ARG A 404 -23.50 -7.38 -14.54
N SER A 405 -23.66 -7.95 -15.74
CA SER A 405 -22.60 -8.69 -16.42
C SER A 405 -21.40 -7.78 -16.75
N SER A 406 -21.68 -6.56 -17.24
CA SER A 406 -20.66 -5.54 -17.52
C SER A 406 -20.01 -4.99 -16.24
N LEU A 407 -20.78 -4.69 -15.20
CA LEU A 407 -20.25 -4.25 -13.91
C LEU A 407 -19.37 -5.32 -13.26
N GLU A 408 -19.80 -6.59 -13.27
CA GLU A 408 -19.00 -7.71 -12.78
C GLU A 408 -17.68 -7.85 -13.55
N ALA A 409 -17.65 -7.52 -14.85
CA ALA A 409 -16.41 -7.52 -15.63
C ALA A 409 -15.42 -6.46 -15.11
N ILE A 410 -15.88 -5.28 -14.69
CA ILE A 410 -15.02 -4.24 -14.09
C ILE A 410 -14.61 -4.63 -12.67
N GLU A 411 -15.57 -5.00 -11.82
CA GLU A 411 -15.35 -5.32 -10.41
C GLU A 411 -14.39 -6.51 -10.24
N LYS A 412 -14.54 -7.57 -11.06
CA LYS A 412 -13.68 -8.77 -11.01
C LYS A 412 -12.37 -8.64 -11.79
N ALA A 413 -12.13 -7.56 -12.53
CA ALA A 413 -10.88 -7.37 -13.25
C ALA A 413 -9.66 -7.42 -12.31
N ALA A 414 -8.48 -7.77 -12.82
CA ALA A 414 -7.27 -7.75 -12.02
C ALA A 414 -6.94 -6.33 -11.52
N PHE A 415 -7.14 -5.35 -12.39
CA PHE A 415 -7.04 -3.91 -12.19
C PHE A 415 -7.74 -3.21 -13.37
N VAL A 416 -7.83 -1.89 -13.32
CA VAL A 416 -8.35 -1.06 -14.42
C VAL A 416 -7.20 -0.38 -15.15
N LEU A 417 -7.24 -0.40 -16.48
CA LEU A 417 -6.35 0.36 -17.36
C LEU A 417 -7.13 1.51 -17.99
N ILE A 418 -6.56 2.70 -17.95
CA ILE A 418 -7.12 3.89 -18.56
C ILE A 418 -6.18 4.34 -19.68
N LEU A 419 -6.68 4.31 -20.91
CA LEU A 419 -6.01 4.92 -22.06
C LEU A 419 -6.54 6.35 -22.19
N ASP A 420 -5.85 7.28 -21.52
CA ASP A 420 -6.27 8.68 -21.46
C ASP A 420 -6.09 9.36 -22.83
N ASP A 421 -7.02 10.23 -23.19
CA ASP A 421 -7.01 10.95 -24.47
C ASP A 421 -6.20 12.25 -24.43
N GLU A 422 -5.68 12.62 -23.25
CA GLU A 422 -4.87 13.80 -23.02
C GLU A 422 -3.36 13.52 -23.08
N GLU A 423 -2.59 14.56 -23.38
CA GLU A 423 -1.12 14.54 -23.39
C GLU A 423 -0.58 15.39 -22.25
N TYR A 424 0.49 14.93 -21.59
CA TYR A 424 1.13 15.67 -20.49
C TYR A 424 2.59 15.98 -20.79
N ASP A 425 2.96 17.25 -20.67
CA ASP A 425 4.31 17.73 -20.90
C ASP A 425 5.14 17.70 -19.60
N ILE A 426 5.82 16.57 -19.37
CA ILE A 426 6.79 16.36 -18.29
C ILE A 426 8.23 16.80 -18.67
N GLY A 427 8.39 17.82 -19.52
CA GLY A 427 9.71 18.29 -19.99
C GLY A 427 10.71 18.65 -18.88
N VAL A 428 12.01 18.54 -19.20
CA VAL A 428 13.16 18.55 -18.26
C VAL A 428 13.35 19.88 -17.50
N GLU A 429 12.82 21.00 -18.00
CA GLU A 429 13.17 22.34 -17.50
C GLU A 429 12.09 23.07 -16.67
N MET A 430 10.91 22.50 -16.39
CA MET A 430 9.83 23.27 -15.74
C MET A 430 9.10 22.49 -14.64
N THR A 431 9.32 22.89 -13.39
CA THR A 431 8.65 22.34 -12.20
C THR A 431 7.12 22.55 -12.21
N GLU A 432 6.63 23.65 -12.79
CA GLU A 432 5.19 23.98 -12.78
C GLU A 432 4.34 23.11 -13.74
N LYS A 433 4.96 22.39 -14.69
CA LYS A 433 4.21 21.54 -15.65
C LYS A 433 3.76 20.21 -15.05
N PHE A 434 4.35 19.79 -13.92
CA PHE A 434 3.94 18.59 -13.22
C PHE A 434 2.58 18.73 -12.51
N ASP A 435 2.14 19.96 -12.23
CA ASP A 435 0.87 20.25 -11.56
C ASP A 435 -0.32 19.66 -12.35
N ALA A 436 -0.41 19.96 -13.65
CA ALA A 436 -1.49 19.46 -14.52
C ALA A 436 -1.45 17.93 -14.66
N TYR A 437 -0.25 17.37 -14.75
CA TYR A 437 -0.07 15.92 -14.82
C TYR A 437 -0.57 15.25 -13.54
N ALA A 438 -0.15 15.76 -12.38
CA ALA A 438 -0.54 15.25 -11.07
C ALA A 438 -2.05 15.37 -10.81
N HIS A 439 -2.64 16.49 -11.23
CA HIS A 439 -4.08 16.75 -11.16
C HIS A 439 -4.86 15.67 -11.94
N SER A 440 -4.43 15.35 -13.16
CA SER A 440 -5.06 14.30 -13.96
C SER A 440 -4.92 12.89 -13.37
N ILE A 441 -3.77 12.54 -12.78
CA ILE A 441 -3.62 11.20 -12.21
C ILE A 441 -4.48 11.03 -10.95
N LEU A 442 -4.60 12.07 -10.10
CA LEU A 442 -5.42 12.01 -8.90
C LEU A 442 -6.91 11.77 -9.20
N HIS A 443 -7.51 12.54 -10.12
CA HIS A 443 -8.96 12.51 -10.31
C HIS A 443 -9.42 12.51 -11.78
N GLY A 444 -8.52 12.69 -12.75
CA GLY A 444 -8.85 12.73 -14.17
C GLY A 444 -9.96 13.72 -14.48
N LYS A 445 -10.92 13.29 -15.31
CA LYS A 445 -12.13 14.04 -15.69
C LYS A 445 -13.32 13.72 -14.78
N ALA A 446 -13.09 13.13 -13.60
CA ALA A 446 -14.10 12.60 -12.67
C ALA A 446 -15.00 11.46 -13.20
N TYR A 447 -14.95 11.09 -14.48
CA TYR A 447 -15.72 9.97 -15.02
C TYR A 447 -14.88 8.92 -15.77
N ASN A 448 -13.64 9.25 -16.12
CA ASN A 448 -12.75 8.40 -16.92
C ASN A 448 -11.85 7.50 -16.06
N ARG A 449 -12.31 7.12 -14.86
CA ARG A 449 -11.62 6.26 -13.89
C ARG A 449 -12.65 5.37 -13.18
N TRP A 450 -12.18 4.31 -12.51
CA TRP A 450 -12.98 3.53 -11.59
C TRP A 450 -12.38 3.60 -10.19
N PHE A 451 -12.77 4.61 -9.41
CA PHE A 451 -12.11 4.94 -8.13
C PHE A 451 -12.26 3.86 -7.06
N ASP A 452 -13.24 2.98 -7.23
CA ASP A 452 -13.45 1.82 -6.38
C ASP A 452 -12.44 0.68 -6.61
N LYS A 453 -11.72 0.69 -7.75
CA LYS A 453 -10.76 -0.37 -8.06
C LYS A 453 -9.49 -0.18 -7.23
N SER A 454 -8.92 -1.28 -6.73
CA SER A 454 -7.66 -1.22 -5.96
C SER A 454 -6.56 -0.47 -6.68
N LEU A 455 -6.45 -0.66 -8.00
CA LEU A 455 -5.46 -0.05 -8.88
C LEU A 455 -6.12 0.42 -10.20
N ASN A 456 -5.88 1.67 -10.55
CA ASN A 456 -6.08 2.21 -11.90
C ASN A 456 -4.70 2.58 -12.47
N PHE A 457 -4.26 1.89 -13.52
CA PHE A 457 -3.10 2.33 -14.32
C PHE A 457 -3.57 3.30 -15.39
N ILE A 458 -2.92 4.44 -15.50
CA ILE A 458 -3.33 5.54 -16.38
C ILE A 458 -2.17 5.80 -17.34
N ILE A 459 -2.44 5.69 -18.63
CA ILE A 459 -1.44 5.92 -19.68
C ILE A 459 -1.95 7.04 -20.56
N SER A 460 -1.24 8.18 -20.58
CA SER A 460 -1.60 9.31 -21.42
C SER A 460 -1.41 9.01 -22.90
N LYS A 461 -1.99 9.85 -23.77
CA LYS A 461 -1.86 9.73 -25.23
C LYS A 461 -0.40 9.80 -25.70
N ASN A 462 0.45 10.53 -24.97
CA ASN A 462 1.90 10.61 -25.21
C ASN A 462 2.72 9.66 -24.31
N ALA A 463 2.10 8.55 -23.86
CA ALA A 463 2.73 7.43 -23.14
C ALA A 463 3.36 7.74 -21.78
N VAL A 464 2.88 8.79 -21.09
CA VAL A 464 3.22 9.05 -19.68
C VAL A 464 2.36 8.16 -18.79
N VAL A 465 2.99 7.50 -17.81
CA VAL A 465 2.34 6.52 -16.94
C VAL A 465 2.11 7.07 -15.55
N GLY A 466 0.89 6.91 -15.03
CA GLY A 466 0.53 7.17 -13.64
C GLY A 466 -0.29 6.05 -13.03
N ILE A 467 -0.50 6.12 -11.72
CA ILE A 467 -1.33 5.19 -10.96
C ILE A 467 -2.26 5.94 -10.01
N ASN A 468 -3.51 5.50 -9.90
CA ASN A 468 -4.44 5.89 -8.84
C ASN A 468 -4.82 4.65 -8.01
N VAL A 469 -4.83 4.80 -6.69
CA VAL A 469 -4.96 3.69 -5.73
C VAL A 469 -6.07 3.99 -4.74
N GLU A 470 -7.01 3.05 -4.60
CA GLU A 470 -8.01 3.06 -3.53
C GLU A 470 -7.32 2.73 -2.19
N HIS A 471 -7.51 3.56 -1.16
CA HIS A 471 -6.62 3.52 0.02
C HIS A 471 -7.03 2.51 1.10
N SER A 472 -8.28 2.00 1.10
CA SER A 472 -8.76 1.15 2.19
C SER A 472 -7.98 -0.16 2.32
N TRP A 473 -7.46 -0.72 1.22
CA TRP A 473 -6.81 -2.04 1.23
C TRP A 473 -5.33 -2.01 1.66
N ALA A 474 -4.60 -0.92 1.41
CA ALA A 474 -3.17 -0.80 1.76
C ALA A 474 -2.68 0.65 1.85
N ASP A 475 -1.47 0.79 2.40
CA ASP A 475 -0.70 2.02 2.46
C ASP A 475 0.27 2.14 1.26
N ALA A 476 0.66 3.37 0.92
CA ALA A 476 1.42 3.68 -0.30
C ALA A 476 2.66 2.79 -0.58
N PRO A 477 3.52 2.42 0.40
CA PRO A 477 4.71 1.62 0.13
C PRO A 477 4.44 0.29 -0.59
N VAL A 478 3.27 -0.32 -0.38
CA VAL A 478 2.88 -1.58 -1.01
C VAL A 478 2.64 -1.39 -2.52
N SER A 479 1.97 -0.30 -2.89
CA SER A 479 1.72 0.05 -4.30
C SER A 479 2.98 0.55 -5.00
N VAL A 480 3.85 1.28 -4.29
CA VAL A 480 5.12 1.77 -4.83
C VAL A 480 6.02 0.62 -5.28
N GLN A 481 6.13 -0.45 -4.51
CA GLN A 481 6.97 -1.59 -4.90
C GLN A 481 6.51 -2.25 -6.22
N LEU A 482 5.19 -2.37 -6.43
CA LEU A 482 4.63 -2.82 -7.70
C LEU A 482 4.98 -1.84 -8.82
N TYR A 483 4.83 -0.55 -8.57
CA TYR A 483 5.05 0.49 -9.55
C TYR A 483 6.51 0.57 -10.00
N GLU A 484 7.45 0.48 -9.05
CA GLU A 484 8.89 0.41 -9.30
C GLU A 484 9.28 -0.84 -10.09
N TYR A 485 8.72 -2.01 -9.74
CA TYR A 485 8.90 -3.25 -10.51
C TYR A 485 8.41 -3.08 -11.94
N MET A 486 7.22 -2.51 -12.12
CA MET A 486 6.60 -2.28 -13.42
C MET A 486 7.47 -1.37 -14.30
N ILE A 487 7.97 -0.25 -13.77
CA ILE A 487 8.85 0.67 -14.49
C ILE A 487 10.16 -0.01 -14.91
N ALA A 488 10.77 -0.81 -14.03
CA ALA A 488 12.01 -1.51 -14.32
C ALA A 488 11.83 -2.56 -15.43
N GLU A 489 10.79 -3.39 -15.34
CA GLU A 489 10.46 -4.40 -16.35
C GLU A 489 10.15 -3.76 -17.72
N ASP A 490 9.36 -2.70 -17.72
CA ASP A 490 8.95 -2.00 -18.92
C ASP A 490 10.15 -1.38 -19.66
N ILE A 491 11.03 -0.67 -18.95
CA ILE A 491 12.18 0.02 -19.56
C ILE A 491 13.30 -0.96 -19.94
N VAL A 492 13.64 -1.89 -19.04
CA VAL A 492 14.87 -2.70 -19.14
C VAL A 492 14.62 -4.08 -19.74
N ASN A 493 13.59 -4.82 -19.30
CA ASN A 493 13.34 -6.19 -19.76
C ASN A 493 12.59 -6.21 -21.09
N PHE A 494 11.41 -5.61 -21.15
CA PHE A 494 10.58 -5.59 -22.34
C PHE A 494 11.13 -4.63 -23.38
N SER A 495 11.42 -3.39 -22.97
CA SER A 495 11.99 -2.35 -23.82
C SER A 495 11.14 -2.12 -25.09
N TYR A 496 11.71 -1.39 -26.06
CA TYR A 496 11.02 -0.97 -27.28
C TYR A 496 11.90 -1.15 -28.52
N ASP A 497 11.26 -1.37 -29.66
CA ASP A 497 11.93 -1.37 -30.95
C ASP A 497 12.32 0.06 -31.40
N GLU A 498 12.83 0.19 -32.63
CA GLU A 498 13.27 1.47 -33.20
C GLU A 498 12.10 2.43 -33.47
N LEU A 499 10.90 1.90 -33.70
CA LEU A 499 9.68 2.67 -33.94
C LEU A 499 8.95 3.03 -32.63
N GLY A 500 9.41 2.52 -31.49
CA GLY A 500 8.80 2.71 -30.19
C GLY A 500 7.66 1.74 -29.87
N ASN A 501 7.47 0.68 -30.68
CA ASN A 501 6.52 -0.38 -30.38
C ASN A 501 7.12 -1.43 -29.44
N THR A 502 6.25 -2.28 -28.91
CA THR A 502 6.68 -3.44 -28.13
C THR A 502 7.47 -4.43 -28.99
N ARG A 503 8.46 -5.08 -28.37
CA ARG A 503 9.31 -6.06 -29.07
C ARG A 503 8.61 -7.43 -29.20
N GLY A 504 9.06 -8.21 -30.18
CA GLY A 504 8.62 -9.59 -30.41
C GLY A 504 7.63 -9.73 -31.57
N THR A 505 7.21 -10.96 -31.85
CA THR A 505 6.27 -11.27 -32.93
C THR A 505 5.02 -11.91 -32.34
N PRO A 506 3.82 -11.32 -32.52
CA PRO A 506 2.57 -11.87 -31.98
C PRO A 506 2.34 -13.31 -32.45
N ARG A 507 2.00 -14.23 -31.53
CA ARG A 507 1.72 -15.63 -31.89
C ARG A 507 0.36 -15.78 -32.57
N PHE A 508 -0.53 -14.81 -32.36
CA PHE A 508 -1.86 -14.74 -32.96
C PHE A 508 -2.34 -13.29 -33.02
N THR A 509 -3.36 -13.05 -33.84
CA THR A 509 -4.00 -11.73 -34.02
C THR A 509 -5.52 -11.77 -33.79
N ALA A 510 -6.07 -12.94 -33.45
CA ALA A 510 -7.51 -13.18 -33.42
C ALA A 510 -8.21 -12.75 -32.13
N LEU A 511 -7.50 -12.60 -31.00
CA LEU A 511 -8.14 -12.14 -29.76
C LEU A 511 -8.51 -10.66 -29.90
N LYS A 512 -9.79 -10.38 -29.72
CA LYS A 512 -10.33 -9.03 -29.76
C LYS A 512 -10.79 -8.59 -28.37
N PRO A 513 -10.60 -7.32 -28.01
CA PRO A 513 -11.21 -6.74 -26.81
C PRO A 513 -12.73 -6.86 -26.90
N ILE A 514 -13.39 -7.17 -25.78
CA ILE A 514 -14.85 -7.26 -25.71
C ILE A 514 -15.39 -5.93 -25.21
N LYS A 515 -16.05 -5.15 -26.08
CA LYS A 515 -16.77 -3.94 -25.66
C LYS A 515 -17.90 -4.34 -24.71
N LEU A 516 -17.93 -3.74 -23.52
CA LEU A 516 -19.00 -3.93 -22.56
C LEU A 516 -20.27 -3.26 -23.05
N LYS A 517 -21.42 -3.78 -22.62
CA LYS A 517 -22.73 -3.31 -23.05
C LYS A 517 -23.53 -2.80 -21.88
N TRP A 518 -24.28 -1.73 -22.11
CA TRP A 518 -25.04 -1.07 -21.06
C TRP A 518 -26.47 -0.77 -21.53
N SER A 519 -27.41 -0.96 -20.62
CA SER A 519 -28.80 -0.57 -20.76
C SER A 519 -29.12 0.36 -19.59
N ILE A 520 -28.79 1.63 -19.77
CA ILE A 520 -28.91 2.66 -18.72
C ILE A 520 -30.22 3.43 -18.97
N PRO A 521 -31.24 3.30 -18.09
CA PRO A 521 -32.45 4.11 -18.19
C PRO A 521 -32.16 5.57 -17.82
N GLU A 522 -33.03 6.48 -18.25
CA GLU A 522 -32.94 7.93 -17.98
C GLU A 522 -32.76 8.22 -16.48
N ALA A 523 -33.56 7.60 -15.61
CA ALA A 523 -33.45 7.77 -14.16
C ALA A 523 -32.07 7.35 -13.57
N CYS A 524 -31.37 6.39 -14.20
CA CYS A 524 -30.01 6.05 -13.82
C CYS A 524 -29.01 7.08 -14.37
N ASN A 525 -29.24 7.58 -15.58
CA ASN A 525 -28.43 8.63 -16.17
C ASN A 525 -28.50 9.92 -15.34
N ASP A 526 -29.67 10.28 -14.79
CA ASP A 526 -29.80 11.40 -13.86
C ASP A 526 -28.92 11.26 -12.61
N MET A 527 -28.79 10.03 -12.07
CA MET A 527 -27.89 9.75 -10.94
C MET A 527 -26.42 9.85 -11.33
N ILE A 528 -26.08 9.41 -12.55
CA ILE A 528 -24.73 9.56 -13.12
C ILE A 528 -24.39 11.04 -13.26
N GLU A 529 -25.29 11.85 -13.81
CA GLU A 529 -25.11 13.30 -14.00
C GLU A 529 -24.99 14.04 -12.67
N LYS A 530 -25.84 13.72 -11.68
CA LYS A 530 -25.71 14.26 -10.31
C LYS A 530 -24.35 13.95 -9.70
N SER A 531 -23.90 12.71 -9.83
CA SER A 531 -22.57 12.29 -9.35
C SER A 531 -21.45 13.03 -10.07
N PHE A 532 -21.58 13.21 -11.39
CA PHE A 532 -20.62 13.93 -12.20
C PHE A 532 -20.53 15.41 -11.81
N VAL A 533 -21.65 16.11 -11.64
CA VAL A 533 -21.65 17.52 -11.22
C VAL A 533 -20.96 17.69 -9.86
N GLN A 534 -21.27 16.81 -8.90
CA GLN A 534 -20.63 16.84 -7.58
C GLN A 534 -19.12 16.56 -7.68
N ALA A 535 -18.74 15.48 -8.37
CA ALA A 535 -17.35 15.10 -8.52
C ALA A 535 -16.55 16.17 -9.28
N LYS A 536 -17.19 16.83 -10.27
CA LYS A 536 -16.62 17.95 -11.00
C LYS A 536 -16.28 19.13 -10.09
N SER A 537 -17.24 19.56 -9.27
CA SER A 537 -17.02 20.61 -8.28
C SER A 537 -15.89 20.26 -7.30
N LEU A 538 -15.81 18.99 -6.89
CA LEU A 538 -14.76 18.54 -5.98
C LEU A 538 -13.36 18.64 -6.61
N TYR A 539 -13.18 18.14 -7.83
CA TYR A 539 -11.84 18.17 -8.44
C TYR A 539 -11.44 19.58 -8.88
N GLU A 540 -12.38 20.42 -9.35
CA GLU A 540 -12.09 21.81 -9.71
C GLU A 540 -11.59 22.62 -8.50
N ASN A 541 -12.01 22.25 -7.29
CA ASN A 541 -11.60 22.85 -6.03
C ASN A 541 -10.21 22.40 -5.54
N VAL A 542 -9.62 21.33 -6.08
CA VAL A 542 -8.28 20.88 -5.66
C VAL A 542 -7.23 21.82 -6.25
N ASP A 543 -6.34 22.33 -5.40
CA ASP A 543 -5.09 22.98 -5.83
C ASP A 543 -3.94 22.01 -5.58
N LEU A 544 -3.04 21.84 -6.55
CA LEU A 544 -1.98 20.84 -6.50
C LEU A 544 -0.71 21.41 -7.10
N HIS A 545 0.38 21.33 -6.34
CA HIS A 545 1.69 21.79 -6.75
C HIS A 545 2.73 20.68 -6.55
N VAL A 546 3.43 20.32 -7.62
CA VAL A 546 4.54 19.39 -7.59
C VAL A 546 5.82 20.15 -7.87
N TYR A 547 6.82 20.01 -7.01
CA TYR A 547 8.13 20.60 -7.28
C TYR A 547 9.27 19.67 -6.92
N ILE A 548 10.35 19.83 -7.68
CA ILE A 548 11.59 19.08 -7.53
C ILE A 548 12.58 19.97 -6.77
N HIS A 549 13.11 19.47 -5.67
CA HIS A 549 14.22 20.08 -4.95
C HIS A 549 15.50 19.35 -5.29
N ASN A 550 16.41 20.01 -6.00
CA ASN A 550 17.68 19.47 -6.50
C ASN A 550 18.92 20.24 -5.99
N THR A 551 18.74 21.11 -4.99
CA THR A 551 19.85 21.86 -4.38
C THR A 551 20.68 20.97 -3.47
N TYR A 552 20.00 20.11 -2.69
CA TYR A 552 20.62 19.08 -1.86
C TYR A 552 19.57 18.02 -1.49
N GLY A 553 20.01 16.94 -0.83
CA GLY A 553 19.13 15.89 -0.35
C GLY A 553 19.64 15.26 0.93
N LYS A 554 19.38 13.96 1.11
CA LYS A 554 19.79 13.23 2.32
C LYS A 554 21.30 13.26 2.56
N GLY A 555 22.12 13.48 1.53
CA GLY A 555 23.58 13.54 1.67
C GLY A 555 24.02 14.71 2.53
N PHE A 556 23.46 15.89 2.29
CA PHE A 556 23.71 17.08 3.12
C PHE A 556 23.14 16.91 4.53
N MET A 557 21.87 16.48 4.64
CA MET A 557 21.20 16.32 5.96
C MET A 557 21.95 15.36 6.88
N LYS A 558 22.50 14.26 6.32
CA LYS A 558 23.35 13.32 7.06
C LYS A 558 24.69 13.94 7.48
N LYS A 559 25.31 14.80 6.67
CA LYS A 559 26.52 15.56 7.05
C LYS A 559 26.24 16.49 8.24
N CYS A 560 25.05 17.09 8.29
CA CYS A 560 24.56 17.85 9.44
C CYS A 560 24.25 16.98 10.67
N LYS A 561 24.35 15.65 10.56
CA LYS A 561 24.00 14.64 11.57
C LYS A 561 22.51 14.67 11.95
N LEU A 562 21.65 15.01 11.00
CA LEU A 562 20.20 15.03 11.17
C LEU A 562 19.54 13.90 10.37
N SER A 563 18.44 13.36 10.89
CA SER A 563 17.61 12.43 10.11
C SER A 563 16.99 13.21 8.93
N PRO A 564 17.12 12.71 7.69
CA PRO A 564 16.55 13.39 6.52
C PRO A 564 15.03 13.63 6.64
N ASP A 565 14.32 12.66 7.22
CA ASP A 565 12.87 12.75 7.40
C ASP A 565 12.50 13.82 8.45
N ALA A 566 13.18 13.81 9.61
CA ALA A 566 12.97 14.81 10.64
C ALA A 566 13.34 16.23 10.16
N TYR A 567 14.40 16.36 9.37
CA TYR A 567 14.80 17.62 8.76
C TYR A 567 13.68 18.19 7.87
N ILE A 568 13.10 17.35 7.00
CA ILE A 568 12.00 17.78 6.13
C ILE A 568 10.77 18.15 6.96
N GLN A 569 10.41 17.34 7.96
CA GLN A 569 9.29 17.65 8.86
C GLN A 569 9.47 18.99 9.58
N MET A 570 10.70 19.31 10.00
CA MET A 570 11.03 20.62 10.57
C MET A 570 10.90 21.73 9.53
N ALA A 571 11.39 21.55 8.31
CA ALA A 571 11.17 22.51 7.23
C ALA A 571 9.67 22.78 6.97
N LEU A 572 8.84 21.72 7.01
CA LEU A 572 7.39 21.84 6.90
C LEU A 572 6.77 22.62 8.06
N GLN A 573 7.22 22.39 9.30
CA GLN A 573 6.76 23.15 10.48
C GLN A 573 7.10 24.65 10.35
N LEU A 574 8.32 24.98 9.93
CA LEU A 574 8.75 26.38 9.75
C LEU A 574 7.95 27.06 8.64
N ALA A 575 7.84 26.41 7.48
CA ALA A 575 7.08 26.94 6.35
C ALA A 575 5.61 27.16 6.73
N HIS A 576 4.99 26.21 7.42
CA HIS A 576 3.58 26.27 7.75
C HIS A 576 3.29 27.32 8.82
N TYR A 577 4.16 27.49 9.82
CA TYR A 577 4.02 28.55 10.81
C TYR A 577 4.11 29.94 10.19
N ARG A 578 5.08 30.15 9.28
CA ARG A 578 5.20 31.42 8.53
C ARG A 578 4.01 31.69 7.60
N ASP A 579 3.41 30.64 7.04
CA ASP A 579 2.24 30.75 6.15
C ASP A 579 0.94 31.04 6.91
N SER A 580 0.72 30.34 8.04
CA SER A 580 -0.55 30.39 8.78
C SER A 580 -0.55 31.32 10.00
N GLY A 581 0.63 31.77 10.45
CA GLY A 581 0.81 32.59 11.66
C GLY A 581 0.54 31.87 12.98
N ARG A 582 0.25 30.56 12.96
CA ARG A 582 -0.04 29.75 14.15
C ARG A 582 0.45 28.31 14.00
N PHE A 583 0.60 27.61 15.12
CA PHE A 583 0.83 26.17 15.09
C PHE A 583 -0.49 25.44 14.92
N ASN A 584 -0.49 24.42 14.06
CA ASN A 584 -1.64 23.54 13.85
C ASN A 584 -1.22 22.08 13.98
N LEU A 585 -2.20 21.20 14.22
CA LEU A 585 -1.97 19.76 14.22
C LEU A 585 -1.34 19.31 12.90
N THR A 586 -0.22 18.61 13.02
CA THR A 586 0.48 17.99 11.90
C THR A 586 0.44 16.48 12.05
N TYR A 587 -0.13 15.80 11.04
CA TYR A 587 -0.14 14.36 10.91
C TYR A 587 1.05 13.93 10.05
N GLU A 588 1.80 12.94 10.51
CA GLU A 588 2.72 12.17 9.68
C GLU A 588 2.43 10.67 9.83
N ALA A 589 2.35 9.97 8.70
CA ALA A 589 2.14 8.53 8.69
C ALA A 589 3.42 7.77 9.10
N SER A 590 3.32 6.94 10.14
CA SER A 590 4.37 5.98 10.53
C SER A 590 3.86 4.55 10.44
N MET A 591 4.63 3.65 9.81
CA MET A 591 4.21 2.26 9.64
C MET A 591 4.27 1.46 10.95
N THR A 592 3.25 0.67 11.22
CA THR A 592 3.21 -0.31 12.33
C THR A 592 3.42 -1.74 11.84
N ARG A 593 4.01 -1.91 10.66
CA ARG A 593 4.24 -3.23 10.02
C ARG A 593 5.26 -4.11 10.75
N LEU A 594 5.89 -3.66 11.83
CA LEU A 594 6.61 -4.56 12.76
C LEU A 594 5.66 -5.56 13.43
N PHE A 595 4.36 -5.26 13.44
CA PHE A 595 3.31 -6.10 14.02
C PHE A 595 2.47 -6.75 12.93
N ARG A 596 1.89 -7.91 13.27
CA ARG A 596 0.95 -8.61 12.41
C ARG A 596 -0.24 -7.70 12.08
N ASP A 597 -0.60 -7.68 10.80
CA ASP A 597 -1.66 -6.84 10.25
C ASP A 597 -1.49 -5.33 10.51
N GLY A 598 -0.28 -4.87 10.84
CA GLY A 598 0.02 -3.46 11.04
C GLY A 598 -0.20 -2.62 9.78
N ARG A 599 -0.86 -1.47 9.97
CA ARG A 599 -1.03 -0.40 8.97
C ARG A 599 -0.18 0.79 9.39
N THR A 600 -0.80 1.81 9.97
CA THR A 600 -0.17 3.08 10.35
C THR A 600 -0.50 3.50 11.77
N GLU A 601 0.37 4.32 12.34
CA GLU A 601 0.18 5.17 13.50
C GLU A 601 0.52 6.62 13.11
N THR A 602 0.13 7.59 13.92
CA THR A 602 0.41 9.01 13.72
C THR A 602 1.67 9.43 14.48
N VAL A 603 2.57 10.12 13.77
CA VAL A 603 3.59 11.00 14.38
C VAL A 603 3.04 12.41 14.36
N ARG A 604 3.04 13.06 15.54
CA ARG A 604 2.58 14.44 15.71
C ARG A 604 3.78 15.37 15.60
N SER A 605 4.12 15.79 14.38
CA SER A 605 5.35 16.57 14.09
C SER A 605 5.37 17.95 14.75
N CYS A 606 4.20 18.53 15.00
CA CYS A 606 4.07 19.74 15.82
C CYS A 606 4.22 19.36 17.30
N SER A 607 5.35 19.73 17.89
CA SER A 607 5.76 19.43 19.25
C SER A 607 6.25 20.68 19.97
N ILE A 608 6.53 20.58 21.27
CA ILE A 608 7.11 21.68 22.05
C ILE A 608 8.46 22.06 21.43
N GLU A 609 9.32 21.08 21.16
CA GLU A 609 10.64 21.28 20.58
C GLU A 609 10.57 21.92 19.19
N SER A 610 9.71 21.39 18.30
CA SER A 610 9.56 21.97 16.96
C SER A 610 9.04 23.41 17.04
N SER A 611 8.10 23.69 17.96
CA SER A 611 7.56 25.05 18.12
C SER A 611 8.59 26.05 18.65
N GLN A 612 9.48 25.61 19.56
CA GLN A 612 10.56 26.44 20.09
C GLN A 612 11.58 26.74 19.00
N TRP A 613 12.00 25.73 18.24
CA TRP A 613 12.92 25.91 17.13
C TRP A 613 12.32 26.81 16.04
N VAL A 614 11.06 26.60 15.63
CA VAL A 614 10.40 27.43 14.63
C VAL A 614 10.35 28.90 15.06
N LYS A 615 9.96 29.19 16.30
CA LYS A 615 9.95 30.57 16.82
C LYS A 615 11.35 31.21 16.81
N SER A 616 12.39 30.42 17.09
CA SER A 616 13.77 30.91 17.13
C SER A 616 14.32 31.36 15.77
N MET A 617 13.77 30.87 14.67
CA MET A 617 14.26 31.18 13.32
C MET A 617 14.02 32.64 12.93
N ASP A 618 12.90 33.21 13.37
CA ASP A 618 12.49 34.59 13.06
C ASP A 618 12.72 35.56 14.24
N ASP A 619 13.28 35.07 15.35
CA ASP A 619 13.66 35.90 16.50
C ASP A 619 15.08 36.47 16.31
N PRO A 620 15.25 37.80 16.20
CA PRO A 620 16.56 38.42 15.99
C PRO A 620 17.50 38.32 17.20
N THR A 621 16.98 37.97 18.37
CA THR A 621 17.77 37.84 19.62
C THR A 621 18.44 36.48 19.77
N VAL A 622 18.01 35.48 19.00
CA VAL A 622 18.54 34.11 19.08
C VAL A 622 19.72 33.93 18.13
N THR A 623 20.83 33.43 18.66
CA THR A 623 22.07 33.18 17.89
C THR A 623 21.92 31.99 16.95
N LYS A 624 22.79 31.95 15.92
CA LYS A 624 22.89 30.81 14.98
C LYS A 624 23.12 29.47 15.69
N ASP A 625 24.03 29.44 16.67
CA ASP A 625 24.35 28.22 17.41
C ASP A 625 23.17 27.70 18.24
N GLU A 626 22.40 28.60 18.86
CA GLU A 626 21.20 28.20 19.59
C GLU A 626 20.10 27.70 18.64
N ARG A 627 19.93 28.32 17.46
CA ARG A 627 19.00 27.80 16.42
C ARG A 627 19.38 26.39 15.97
N VAL A 628 20.68 26.12 15.76
CA VAL A 628 21.18 24.78 15.39
C VAL A 628 20.93 23.76 16.50
N LYS A 629 21.14 24.16 17.76
CA LYS A 629 20.86 23.31 18.91
C LYS A 629 19.37 22.97 19.03
N LEU A 630 18.50 23.98 18.95
CA LEU A 630 17.04 23.79 18.97
C LEU A 630 16.56 22.92 17.80
N LEU A 631 17.16 23.07 16.61
CA LEU A 631 16.87 22.21 15.46
C LEU A 631 17.23 20.74 15.74
N ARG A 632 18.39 20.48 16.34
CA ARG A 632 18.81 19.12 16.74
C ARG A 632 17.84 18.53 17.75
N ASP A 633 17.49 19.28 18.79
CA ASP A 633 16.54 18.84 19.82
C ASP A 633 15.17 18.49 19.21
N ALA A 634 14.68 19.33 18.28
CA ALA A 634 13.43 19.08 17.57
C ALA A 634 13.49 17.84 16.67
N CYS A 635 14.59 17.66 15.94
CA CYS A 635 14.80 16.47 15.09
C CYS A 635 14.91 15.19 15.93
N ASP A 636 15.64 15.23 17.05
CA ASP A 636 15.80 14.09 17.95
C ASP A 636 14.48 13.71 18.62
N HIS A 637 13.67 14.71 19.02
CA HIS A 637 12.34 14.48 19.54
C HIS A 637 11.41 13.86 18.48
N HIS A 638 11.40 14.39 17.26
CA HIS A 638 10.63 13.84 16.15
C HIS A 638 11.00 12.37 15.88
N GLN A 639 12.30 12.06 15.81
CA GLN A 639 12.78 10.69 15.65
C GLN A 639 12.37 9.78 16.82
N GLN A 640 12.34 10.31 18.04
CA GLN A 640 11.84 9.57 19.20
C GLN A 640 10.34 9.26 19.06
N GLN A 641 9.53 10.22 18.64
CA GLN A 641 8.10 10.02 18.38
C GLN A 641 7.89 8.97 17.26
N TYR A 642 8.70 9.01 16.20
CA TYR A 642 8.63 8.03 15.11
C TYR A 642 8.93 6.61 15.61
N ARG A 643 9.97 6.43 16.43
CA ARG A 643 10.27 5.13 17.07
C ARG A 643 9.14 4.68 18.00
N ASP A 644 8.56 5.58 18.77
CA ASP A 644 7.43 5.27 19.64
C ASP A 644 6.20 4.84 18.81
N ALA A 645 5.87 5.54 17.72
CA ALA A 645 4.80 5.15 16.81
C ALA A 645 5.03 3.75 16.21
N MET A 646 6.22 3.50 15.65
CA MET A 646 6.59 2.20 15.06
C MET A 646 6.53 1.03 16.06
N THR A 647 6.79 1.27 17.35
CA THR A 647 6.76 0.25 18.42
C THR A 647 5.41 0.08 19.09
N GLY A 648 4.36 0.69 18.57
CA GLY A 648 3.02 0.59 19.15
C GLY A 648 2.88 1.36 20.46
N LYS A 649 3.62 2.46 20.62
CA LYS A 649 3.52 3.42 21.72
C LYS A 649 2.84 4.73 21.30
N GLY A 650 2.11 4.70 20.18
CA GLY A 650 1.42 5.86 19.64
C GLY A 650 0.23 6.34 20.49
N ILE A 651 -0.31 7.48 20.09
CA ILE A 651 -1.39 8.19 20.78
C ILE A 651 -2.71 7.94 20.04
N ASP A 652 -2.70 8.21 18.74
CA ASP A 652 -3.90 8.44 17.95
C ASP A 652 -4.70 7.17 17.69
N ARG A 653 -4.08 6.05 17.30
CA ARG A 653 -4.83 4.79 17.13
C ARG A 653 -5.40 4.27 18.44
N HIS A 654 -4.73 4.54 19.56
CA HIS A 654 -5.24 4.16 20.87
C HIS A 654 -6.51 4.96 21.23
N LEU A 655 -6.45 6.30 21.15
CA LEU A 655 -7.61 7.17 21.42
C LEU A 655 -8.77 6.91 20.43
N PHE A 656 -8.46 6.65 19.16
CA PHE A 656 -9.46 6.23 18.16
C PHE A 656 -10.20 4.96 18.59
N CYS A 657 -9.48 3.91 19.03
CA CYS A 657 -10.13 2.68 19.46
C CYS A 657 -10.99 2.87 20.72
N LEU A 658 -10.56 3.72 21.66
CA LEU A 658 -11.35 4.08 22.84
C LEU A 658 -12.63 4.83 22.44
N TYR A 659 -12.57 5.71 21.45
CA TYR A 659 -13.75 6.38 20.90
C TYR A 659 -14.70 5.43 20.18
N VAL A 660 -14.19 4.51 19.37
CA VAL A 660 -15.02 3.47 18.73
C VAL A 660 -15.77 2.67 19.81
N LEU A 661 -15.10 2.29 20.89
CA LEU A 661 -15.74 1.64 22.03
C LEU A 661 -16.77 2.53 22.72
N SER A 662 -16.47 3.83 22.90
CA SER A 662 -17.43 4.74 23.53
C SER A 662 -18.71 4.85 22.69
N LYS A 663 -18.60 4.84 21.36
CA LYS A 663 -19.76 4.82 20.46
C LYS A 663 -20.53 3.49 20.51
N TYR A 664 -19.84 2.35 20.58
CA TYR A 664 -20.49 1.05 20.75
C TYR A 664 -21.24 0.91 22.07
N LEU A 665 -20.74 1.55 23.13
CA LEU A 665 -21.34 1.52 24.46
C LEU A 665 -22.30 2.69 24.71
N GLU A 666 -22.52 3.54 23.70
CA GLU A 666 -23.35 4.75 23.79
C GLU A 666 -22.94 5.66 24.96
N ILE A 667 -21.62 5.76 25.21
CA ILE A 667 -21.05 6.60 26.25
C ILE A 667 -20.49 7.88 25.63
N GLU A 668 -20.95 9.01 26.15
CA GLU A 668 -20.38 10.30 25.84
C GLU A 668 -19.12 10.57 26.67
N SER A 669 -18.11 11.14 26.03
CA SER A 669 -16.87 11.55 26.66
C SER A 669 -16.46 12.89 26.08
N PRO A 670 -16.55 13.98 26.85
CA PRO A 670 -16.12 15.31 26.38
C PRO A 670 -14.66 15.32 25.92
N PHE A 671 -13.79 14.58 26.62
CA PHE A 671 -12.39 14.41 26.22
C PHE A 671 -12.26 13.77 24.83
N LEU A 672 -12.83 12.59 24.61
CA LEU A 672 -12.69 11.90 23.31
C LEU A 672 -13.37 12.66 22.16
N GLN A 673 -14.47 13.36 22.45
CA GLN A 673 -15.08 14.27 21.49
C GLN A 673 -14.10 15.38 21.13
N GLN A 674 -13.50 16.07 22.11
CA GLN A 674 -12.58 17.17 21.81
C GLN A 674 -11.35 16.71 21.02
N VAL A 675 -10.69 15.62 21.43
CA VAL A 675 -9.48 15.14 20.75
C VAL A 675 -9.70 14.78 19.28
N LEU A 676 -10.88 14.25 18.93
CA LEU A 676 -11.15 13.75 17.58
C LEU A 676 -11.79 14.78 16.64
N HIS A 677 -12.20 15.94 17.15
CA HIS A 677 -12.71 17.04 16.31
C HIS A 677 -11.61 18.00 15.86
N GLU A 678 -10.40 17.95 16.44
CA GLU A 678 -9.31 18.82 16.03
C GLU A 678 -8.82 18.44 14.60
N PRO A 679 -8.86 19.38 13.63
CA PRO A 679 -8.52 19.07 12.25
C PRO A 679 -7.01 18.96 12.04
N TRP A 680 -6.59 17.96 11.25
CA TRP A 680 -5.21 17.83 10.77
C TRP A 680 -4.95 18.81 9.63
N LYS A 681 -4.64 20.07 9.96
CA LYS A 681 -4.39 21.11 8.95
C LYS A 681 -3.12 20.90 8.13
N LEU A 682 -2.19 20.07 8.61
CA LEU A 682 -1.06 19.62 7.80
C LEU A 682 -0.99 18.10 7.84
N SER A 683 -1.37 17.44 6.75
CA SER A 683 -1.30 15.98 6.61
C SER A 683 -0.13 15.59 5.73
N THR A 684 0.79 14.79 6.26
CA THR A 684 2.06 14.51 5.61
C THR A 684 2.37 13.02 5.52
N SER A 685 3.14 12.64 4.50
CA SER A 685 3.73 11.31 4.45
C SER A 685 5.03 11.29 3.66
N GLN A 686 6.04 10.62 4.21
CA GLN A 686 7.16 10.16 3.41
C GLN A 686 6.77 8.90 2.62
N THR A 687 7.10 8.88 1.33
CA THR A 687 7.01 7.67 0.51
C THR A 687 8.42 7.14 0.23
N PRO A 688 8.86 6.06 0.91
CA PRO A 688 10.20 5.52 0.70
C PRO A 688 10.30 4.79 -0.64
N VAL A 689 11.48 4.90 -1.27
CA VAL A 689 11.87 4.12 -2.45
C VAL A 689 12.12 2.66 -2.03
N ASN A 690 11.50 1.69 -2.71
CA ASN A 690 11.44 0.28 -2.30
C ASN A 690 11.96 -0.70 -3.38
N TYR A 691 12.80 -0.25 -4.31
CA TYR A 691 13.35 -1.09 -5.38
C TYR A 691 13.93 -2.39 -4.83
N ASP A 692 13.54 -3.51 -5.42
CA ASP A 692 14.28 -4.76 -5.23
C ASP A 692 15.58 -4.68 -6.02
N ASP A 693 16.63 -4.17 -5.37
CA ASP A 693 17.97 -4.04 -5.94
C ASP A 693 18.47 -5.37 -6.53
N LYS A 694 18.08 -6.52 -5.97
CA LYS A 694 18.52 -7.82 -6.49
C LYS A 694 17.82 -8.13 -7.80
N HIS A 695 16.53 -7.84 -7.91
CA HIS A 695 15.77 -7.99 -9.14
C HIS A 695 16.31 -7.04 -10.22
N LEU A 696 16.46 -5.75 -9.91
CA LEU A 696 16.99 -4.77 -10.87
C LEU A 696 18.40 -5.14 -11.35
N LYS A 697 19.31 -5.54 -10.45
CA LYS A 697 20.66 -5.99 -10.84
C LYS A 697 20.63 -7.17 -11.82
N LYS A 698 19.69 -8.11 -11.65
CA LYS A 698 19.50 -9.22 -12.61
C LYS A 698 19.01 -8.72 -13.96
N LEU A 699 18.08 -7.77 -13.98
CA LEU A 699 17.60 -7.17 -15.22
C LEU A 699 18.73 -6.45 -15.96
N LEU A 700 19.50 -5.61 -15.27
CA LEU A 700 20.62 -4.88 -15.85
C LEU A 700 21.70 -5.83 -16.42
N ALA A 701 21.99 -6.93 -15.71
CA ALA A 701 22.93 -7.94 -16.19
C ALA A 701 22.40 -8.72 -17.41
N LYS A 702 21.09 -8.96 -17.48
CA LYS A 702 20.46 -9.72 -18.57
C LYS A 702 20.21 -8.86 -19.81
N HIS A 703 19.98 -7.56 -19.64
CA HIS A 703 19.61 -6.62 -20.72
C HIS A 703 20.49 -5.35 -20.72
N PRO A 704 21.82 -5.48 -20.84
CA PRO A 704 22.75 -4.35 -20.73
C PRO A 704 22.54 -3.30 -21.85
N GLU A 705 22.17 -3.72 -23.05
CA GLU A 705 21.92 -2.81 -24.18
C GLU A 705 20.70 -1.90 -23.94
N ALA A 706 19.61 -2.46 -23.40
CA ALA A 706 18.41 -1.68 -23.07
C ALA A 706 18.67 -0.71 -21.92
N ALA A 707 19.44 -1.14 -20.91
CA ALA A 707 19.87 -0.29 -19.81
C ALA A 707 20.72 0.89 -20.32
N ALA A 708 21.69 0.63 -21.20
CA ALA A 708 22.52 1.66 -21.81
C ALA A 708 21.69 2.64 -22.66
N LYS A 709 20.74 2.15 -23.47
CA LYS A 709 19.84 2.96 -24.31
C LYS A 709 19.11 4.06 -23.51
N TYR A 710 18.71 3.74 -22.28
CA TYR A 710 17.93 4.64 -21.42
C TYR A 710 18.72 5.22 -20.24
N GLY A 711 20.05 5.04 -20.19
CA GLY A 711 20.90 5.57 -19.12
C GLY A 711 20.63 4.97 -17.74
N VAL A 712 20.13 3.73 -17.68
CA VAL A 712 19.77 3.07 -16.43
C VAL A 712 21.00 2.36 -15.86
N VAL A 713 21.58 2.93 -14.80
CA VAL A 713 22.77 2.36 -14.14
C VAL A 713 22.44 1.68 -12.81
N ASN A 714 21.43 2.18 -12.10
CA ASN A 714 21.00 1.64 -10.81
C ASN A 714 19.55 2.08 -10.52
N SER A 715 19.05 1.78 -9.32
CA SER A 715 17.69 2.13 -8.89
C SER A 715 17.45 3.65 -8.84
N HIS A 716 18.48 4.48 -8.61
CA HIS A 716 18.36 5.93 -8.63
C HIS A 716 18.00 6.49 -10.01
N SER A 717 18.39 5.81 -11.10
CA SER A 717 18.02 6.20 -12.47
C SER A 717 16.53 6.04 -12.76
N LEU A 718 15.81 5.21 -12.00
CA LEU A 718 14.42 4.85 -12.27
C LEU A 718 13.42 5.42 -11.26
N VAL A 719 13.89 6.17 -10.25
CA VAL A 719 13.00 6.65 -9.17
C VAL A 719 11.85 7.46 -9.78
N PRO A 720 10.59 7.05 -9.55
CA PRO A 720 9.44 7.81 -10.01
C PRO A 720 9.39 9.18 -9.32
N LEU A 721 8.70 10.15 -9.92
CA LEU A 721 8.46 11.47 -9.31
C LEU A 721 7.71 11.39 -7.97
N GLY A 722 7.11 10.24 -7.68
CA GLY A 722 6.39 9.99 -6.45
C GLY A 722 4.91 10.23 -6.61
N GLY A 723 4.26 10.55 -5.50
CA GLY A 723 2.81 10.52 -5.41
C GLY A 723 2.29 11.38 -4.29
N GLY A 724 1.01 11.74 -4.35
CA GLY A 724 0.34 12.58 -3.36
C GLY A 724 -1.11 12.17 -3.13
N PHE A 725 -1.81 12.97 -2.35
CA PHE A 725 -3.22 12.82 -1.97
C PHE A 725 -3.81 14.22 -1.78
N GLY A 726 -5.15 14.34 -1.72
CA GLY A 726 -5.82 15.61 -1.43
C GLY A 726 -5.74 16.02 0.05
N PRO A 727 -6.04 17.28 0.41
CA PRO A 727 -6.00 17.73 1.80
C PRO A 727 -7.09 17.05 2.64
N VAL A 728 -6.79 16.78 3.92
CA VAL A 728 -7.73 16.11 4.84
C VAL A 728 -8.61 17.11 5.62
N ALA A 729 -8.27 18.39 5.58
CA ALA A 729 -9.03 19.49 6.16
C ALA A 729 -9.36 20.51 5.06
N ALA A 730 -10.52 21.17 5.17
CA ALA A 730 -10.97 22.15 4.19
C ALA A 730 -9.98 23.32 4.04
N ASP A 731 -9.40 23.74 5.16
CA ASP A 731 -8.44 24.84 5.34
C ASP A 731 -7.04 24.34 5.69
N GLY A 732 -6.65 23.18 5.14
CA GLY A 732 -5.36 22.55 5.38
C GLY A 732 -4.63 22.10 4.11
N TYR A 733 -3.44 21.56 4.32
CA TYR A 733 -2.56 21.04 3.29
C TYR A 733 -2.38 19.52 3.39
N GLY A 734 -2.25 18.87 2.23
CA GLY A 734 -1.68 17.54 2.07
C GLY A 734 -0.27 17.65 1.50
N VAL A 735 0.74 17.02 2.11
CA VAL A 735 2.13 17.05 1.64
C VAL A 735 2.73 15.65 1.61
N SER A 736 3.08 15.17 0.43
CA SER A 736 3.86 13.95 0.28
C SER A 736 5.24 14.27 -0.25
N TYR A 737 6.25 13.54 0.21
CA TYR A 737 7.61 13.71 -0.29
C TYR A 737 8.37 12.40 -0.45
N ILE A 738 9.27 12.38 -1.43
CA ILE A 738 10.20 11.28 -1.70
C ILE A 738 11.62 11.81 -1.61
N ILE A 739 12.43 11.14 -0.79
CA ILE A 739 13.87 11.37 -0.72
C ILE A 739 14.55 10.45 -1.74
N ALA A 740 14.67 10.91 -2.98
CA ALA A 740 15.03 10.08 -4.14
C ALA A 740 16.52 9.69 -4.15
N THR A 741 17.42 10.66 -3.98
CA THR A 741 18.89 10.47 -4.06
C THR A 741 19.60 11.23 -2.94
N GLU A 742 20.92 11.35 -3.01
CA GLU A 742 21.72 12.15 -2.06
C GLU A 742 21.46 13.65 -2.19
N ASP A 743 20.91 14.09 -3.33
CA ASP A 743 20.77 15.47 -3.79
C ASP A 743 19.35 15.83 -4.31
N LEU A 744 18.43 14.86 -4.37
CA LEU A 744 17.12 15.03 -4.99
C LEU A 744 15.96 14.64 -4.06
N ILE A 745 14.97 15.54 -3.97
CA ILE A 745 13.72 15.33 -3.23
C ILE A 745 12.55 15.79 -4.11
N TYR A 746 11.47 15.01 -4.14
CA TYR A 746 10.23 15.38 -4.80
C TYR A 746 9.17 15.73 -3.76
N PHE A 747 8.45 16.85 -3.96
CA PHE A 747 7.35 17.29 -3.12
C PHE A 747 6.05 17.36 -3.91
N HIS A 748 4.97 16.88 -3.30
CA HIS A 748 3.60 16.96 -3.79
C HIS A 748 2.76 17.66 -2.73
N ILE A 749 2.19 18.81 -3.07
CA ILE A 749 1.48 19.67 -2.13
C ILE A 749 0.06 19.89 -2.67
N SER A 750 -0.94 19.60 -1.85
CA SER A 750 -2.34 19.82 -2.18
C SER A 750 -3.03 20.72 -1.17
N SER A 751 -4.00 21.52 -1.62
CA SER A 751 -4.91 22.31 -0.78
C SER A 751 -6.25 22.50 -1.51
N ASN A 752 -7.17 23.24 -0.92
CA ASN A 752 -8.45 23.57 -1.55
C ASN A 752 -8.46 25.04 -1.99
N LYS A 753 -8.78 25.30 -3.26
CA LYS A 753 -8.90 26.64 -3.84
C LYS A 753 -9.95 27.52 -3.16
N SER A 754 -10.98 26.89 -2.58
CA SER A 754 -12.04 27.58 -1.82
C SER A 754 -11.58 28.13 -0.47
N SER A 755 -10.46 27.66 0.07
CA SER A 755 -9.91 28.16 1.32
C SER A 755 -9.02 29.39 1.08
N PRO A 756 -9.33 30.55 1.67
CA PRO A 756 -8.46 31.73 1.56
C PRO A 756 -7.18 31.57 2.39
N GLU A 757 -7.15 30.62 3.34
CA GLU A 757 -5.98 30.37 4.20
C GLU A 757 -4.88 29.59 3.48
N THR A 758 -5.19 28.86 2.40
CA THR A 758 -4.28 27.87 1.80
C THR A 758 -3.99 28.12 0.32
N ASP A 759 -2.75 27.94 -0.10
CA ASP A 759 -2.31 28.00 -1.51
C ASP A 759 -1.10 27.07 -1.71
N SER A 760 -1.24 26.05 -2.56
CA SER A 760 -0.23 24.99 -2.70
C SER A 760 1.10 25.52 -3.27
N LYS A 761 1.06 26.53 -4.14
CA LYS A 761 2.25 27.14 -4.75
C LYS A 761 2.95 28.07 -3.77
N ARG A 762 2.20 28.90 -3.04
CA ARG A 762 2.70 29.76 -1.96
C ARG A 762 3.37 28.92 -0.88
N PHE A 763 2.71 27.85 -0.45
CA PHE A 763 3.27 26.95 0.54
C PHE A 763 4.51 26.22 0.03
N GLY A 764 4.52 25.77 -1.23
CA GLY A 764 5.72 25.19 -1.87
C GLY A 764 6.91 26.14 -1.93
N LYS A 765 6.68 27.44 -2.18
CA LYS A 765 7.72 28.48 -2.05
C LYS A 765 8.21 28.60 -0.61
N GLY A 766 7.29 28.56 0.37
CA GLY A 766 7.59 28.56 1.80
C GLY A 766 8.47 27.38 2.21
N ILE A 767 8.19 26.16 1.73
CA ILE A 767 9.00 24.97 1.99
C ILE A 767 10.39 25.13 1.38
N ARG A 768 10.48 25.61 0.13
CA ARG A 768 11.77 25.89 -0.52
C ARG A 768 12.61 26.89 0.30
N GLN A 769 11.99 27.96 0.78
CA GLN A 769 12.67 28.94 1.63
C GLN A 769 13.10 28.35 2.97
N ALA A 770 12.23 27.59 3.64
CA ALA A 770 12.56 26.94 4.91
C ALA A 770 13.73 25.95 4.76
N MET A 771 13.75 25.17 3.68
CA MET A 771 14.86 24.27 3.35
C MET A 771 16.16 25.05 3.14
N GLU A 772 16.13 26.20 2.47
CA GLU A 772 17.31 27.03 2.27
C GLU A 772 17.80 27.69 3.56
N ASP A 773 16.90 28.25 4.36
CA ASP A 773 17.23 28.87 5.66
C ASP A 773 17.89 27.85 6.59
N MET A 774 17.38 26.62 6.61
CA MET A 774 17.96 25.52 7.38
C MET A 774 19.34 25.11 6.86
N ARG A 775 19.57 25.17 5.54
CA ARG A 775 20.88 24.87 4.93
C ARG A 775 21.94 25.88 5.40
N VAL A 776 21.61 27.18 5.36
CA VAL A 776 22.49 28.29 5.75
C VAL A 776 22.91 28.22 7.23
N LEU A 777 22.09 27.61 8.10
CA LEU A 777 22.49 27.34 9.49
C LEU A 777 23.75 26.47 9.61
N PHE A 778 24.10 25.69 8.59
CA PHE A 778 25.25 24.78 8.62
C PHE A 778 26.40 25.19 7.68
N ASP A 779 26.22 26.21 6.84
CA ASP A 779 27.23 26.59 5.83
C ASP A 779 28.59 27.02 6.42
N ASP A 780 28.64 27.69 7.57
CA ASP A 780 29.92 28.06 8.23
C ASP A 780 30.66 26.86 8.86
N GLN A 781 29.99 25.71 9.06
CA GLN A 781 30.63 24.49 9.55
C GLN A 781 31.22 23.64 8.41
N SER A 782 30.95 24.01 7.14
CA SER A 782 31.45 23.28 5.97
C SER A 782 32.88 23.67 5.55
N HIS A 783 33.39 24.82 6.00
CA HIS A 783 34.76 25.28 5.72
C HIS A 783 35.86 24.64 6.57
N ASN A 784 35.53 23.71 7.47
CA ASN A 784 36.51 22.98 8.30
C ASN A 784 36.74 21.52 7.86
N VAL A 785 36.30 21.15 6.65
CA VAL A 785 36.60 19.83 6.04
C VAL A 785 37.00 20.02 4.58
N ASP A 786 38.02 20.84 4.33
CA ASP A 786 38.77 20.80 3.08
C ASP A 786 39.66 19.55 3.09
N GLY A 787 39.12 18.47 2.53
CA GLY A 787 39.82 17.21 2.38
C GLY A 787 38.94 16.18 1.71
N LEU A 788 38.55 16.44 0.46
CA LEU A 788 38.28 15.46 -0.62
C LEU A 788 37.43 16.12 -1.72
N ASN A 789 38.01 17.10 -2.41
CA ASN A 789 37.67 17.41 -3.79
C ASN A 789 38.43 16.44 -4.67
N GLU A 790 37.85 15.28 -4.93
CA GLU A 790 38.09 14.50 -6.15
C GLU A 790 37.03 13.41 -6.21
N TYR A 791 36.24 13.43 -7.28
CA TYR A 791 35.35 12.40 -7.85
C TYR A 791 34.02 13.00 -8.33
N THR A 792 34.15 14.02 -9.18
CA THR A 792 33.13 14.39 -10.17
C THR A 792 33.64 13.90 -11.52
N LYS A 793 33.35 12.64 -11.85
CA LYS A 793 33.33 12.05 -13.21
C LYS A 793 33.04 10.55 -13.10
N ILE A 794 31.79 10.17 -13.39
CA ILE A 794 31.30 9.06 -14.23
C ILE A 794 29.81 8.86 -13.93
#